data_AF-A0AA97LWD3-F1
#
_entry.id   AF-A0AA97LWD3-F1
#
_cell.length_a   1.000
_cell.length_b   1.000
_cell.length_c   1.000
_cell.angle_alpha   90.00
_cell.angle_beta   90.00
_cell.angle_gamma   90.00
#
_symmetry.space_group_name_H-M   'P 1'
#
loop_
_entity.id
_entity.type
_entity.pdbx_description
1 polymer ?
#
loop_
_entity_poly.entity_id
_entity_poly.type
_entity_poly.pdbx_seq_one_letter_code
_entity_poly.pdbx_strand_id
1 'polypeptide(L)'
;MSAPTGPTDRGFLPALTIGGGLWLLLDVLRVWLPSLITVFGQAGTTPPQAVGLFALGWFLAPLPVLFLRSLLAGGAAEDTEDRIPRLPLDVWFAIALGGVRLLLQAAGGEQLQLYAASAGVLIGLAWLATVAARARRSLLRGFALGLALSTLTHAALGTYAAVWRPGMLGWGIVGAQVALFWWTLTRTPRLTRRDFDGQAADPVLCFLLLPALLIAGVLTASPARAEAAVGWPDGWAAVVVAVAVAMGYVLSGASATPGRTPIVPGTALVAAVAVAAFGTVEDGGVPGLPPFFAVIAQAVGALALIACLAWADWPGSRGRAPRPGRAGPAVLLGGLVFLGGLFGYYAGYDLGYRADAVLVAVAVLITATAAVHGRRKDRDSGSRVRHPAVHRWPGAVVAAAGTAAAVFLLPFVTVPAAATPFPAAAAGGADEELRVVAYNLRMGYDTAGTYDIEGVATAIQRVDPDVVLLSEVDRGWFLNGGQDVLGVLSDALDMEAVFAPAADQVWGDAVLTRLPIVETVGHRLRSYGAPIGAQALSVVVEHEDTEIEVISTHLQPPADREPTMQAADLADIVIERAGLGRPIVVGGDLNFAPNGAAWREMERAGLYDALFRIRPAPTFPADRPELEIDHILTTEGLVREQAAALPVTHSDHLPVMAVLRLDRPTVYGT
;
A
#
# COMPACT_ATOMS: atom_id res chain seq x y z
N MET A 1 -19.08 -27.57 -39.39
CA MET A 1 -19.35 -26.51 -38.39
C MET A 1 -19.94 -27.16 -37.14
N SER A 2 -19.10 -27.60 -36.21
CA SER A 2 -19.53 -28.07 -34.89
C SER A 2 -19.78 -26.85 -34.00
N ALA A 3 -21.03 -26.68 -33.55
CA ALA A 3 -21.35 -25.71 -32.52
C ALA A 3 -20.64 -26.12 -31.21
N PRO A 4 -19.98 -25.21 -30.48
CA PRO A 4 -19.36 -25.57 -29.23
C PRO A 4 -20.45 -25.84 -28.18
N THR A 5 -20.49 -27.09 -27.73
CA THR A 5 -21.33 -27.63 -26.67
C THR A 5 -20.71 -27.32 -25.31
N GLY A 6 -21.21 -26.30 -24.60
CA GLY A 6 -20.84 -26.06 -23.20
C GLY A 6 -21.17 -24.64 -22.68
N PRO A 7 -21.94 -24.49 -21.58
CA PRO A 7 -22.16 -23.20 -20.92
C PRO A 7 -20.95 -22.67 -20.13
N THR A 8 -19.86 -23.44 -20.02
CA THR A 8 -18.68 -23.14 -19.18
C THR A 8 -17.54 -22.39 -19.89
N ASP A 9 -17.52 -22.32 -21.23
CA ASP A 9 -16.28 -21.96 -21.95
C ASP A 9 -16.19 -20.50 -22.48
N ARG A 10 -17.30 -19.76 -22.57
CA ARG A 10 -17.30 -18.47 -23.30
C ARG A 10 -16.87 -17.23 -22.49
N GLY A 11 -16.62 -17.34 -21.19
CA GLY A 11 -16.32 -16.16 -20.36
C GLY A 11 -15.37 -16.38 -19.19
N PHE A 12 -15.13 -17.63 -18.78
CA PHE A 12 -14.24 -17.97 -17.67
C PHE A 12 -12.76 -17.78 -18.04
N LEU A 13 -12.28 -18.42 -19.11
CA LEU A 13 -10.89 -18.27 -19.57
C LEU A 13 -10.51 -16.80 -19.86
N PRO A 14 -11.32 -16.01 -20.59
CA PRO A 14 -11.03 -14.58 -20.75
C PRO A 14 -10.99 -13.81 -19.43
N ALA A 15 -11.85 -14.14 -18.45
CA ALA A 15 -11.81 -13.51 -17.14
C ALA A 15 -10.53 -13.87 -16.37
N LEU A 16 -10.07 -15.13 -16.46
CA LEU A 16 -8.79 -15.55 -15.88
C LEU A 16 -7.61 -14.79 -16.50
N THR A 17 -7.57 -14.64 -17.83
CA THR A 17 -6.52 -13.86 -18.49
C THR A 17 -6.55 -12.40 -18.07
N ILE A 18 -7.73 -11.78 -17.96
CA ILE A 18 -7.84 -10.39 -17.48
C ILE A 18 -7.43 -10.28 -16.01
N GLY A 19 -7.82 -11.23 -15.17
CA GLY A 19 -7.42 -11.26 -13.76
C GLY A 19 -5.91 -11.38 -13.60
N GLY A 20 -5.28 -12.30 -14.34
CA GLY A 20 -3.82 -12.48 -14.34
C GLY A 20 -3.08 -11.23 -14.82
N GLY A 21 -3.56 -10.57 -15.89
CA GLY A 21 -2.91 -9.35 -16.37
C GLY A 21 -3.07 -8.17 -15.41
N LEU A 22 -4.22 -8.03 -14.76
CA LEU A 22 -4.41 -7.00 -13.72
C LEU A 22 -3.60 -7.30 -12.45
N TRP A 23 -3.42 -8.56 -12.10
CA TRP A 23 -2.53 -8.96 -11.00
C TRP A 23 -1.09 -8.50 -11.25
N LEU A 24 -0.55 -8.74 -12.46
CA LEU A 24 0.77 -8.25 -12.84
C LEU A 24 0.84 -6.72 -12.89
N LEU A 25 -0.20 -6.04 -13.38
CA LEU A 25 -0.25 -4.57 -13.38
C LEU A 25 -0.24 -3.98 -11.97
N LEU A 26 -0.93 -4.60 -11.02
CA LEU A 26 -0.90 -4.19 -9.61
C LEU A 26 0.49 -4.36 -9.00
N ASP A 27 1.19 -5.45 -9.31
CA ASP A 27 2.60 -5.61 -8.89
C ASP A 27 3.51 -4.56 -9.52
N VAL A 28 3.33 -4.23 -10.80
CA VAL A 28 4.05 -3.13 -11.45
C VAL A 28 3.79 -1.80 -10.75
N LEU A 29 2.53 -1.51 -10.39
CA LEU A 29 2.19 -0.29 -9.64
C LEU A 29 2.84 -0.26 -8.26
N ARG A 30 2.97 -1.41 -7.57
CA ARG A 30 3.67 -1.50 -6.27
C ARG A 30 5.16 -1.19 -6.35
N VAL A 31 5.77 -1.27 -7.53
CA VAL A 31 7.16 -0.82 -7.77
C VAL A 31 7.18 0.61 -8.30
N TRP A 32 6.28 0.93 -9.23
CA TRP A 32 6.29 2.23 -9.91
C TRP A 32 5.97 3.38 -8.97
N LEU A 33 4.93 3.24 -8.14
CA LEU A 33 4.50 4.29 -7.21
C LEU A 33 5.60 4.73 -6.24
N PRO A 34 6.27 3.82 -5.50
CA PRO A 34 7.38 4.23 -4.63
C PRO A 34 8.57 4.75 -5.44
N SER A 35 8.86 4.18 -6.62
CA SER A 35 9.95 4.69 -7.47
C SER A 35 9.74 6.16 -7.91
N LEU A 36 8.49 6.64 -7.98
CA LEU A 36 8.21 8.04 -8.26
C LEU A 36 8.70 8.99 -7.16
N ILE A 37 8.76 8.52 -5.91
CA ILE A 37 9.10 9.35 -4.75
C ILE A 37 10.46 9.02 -4.13
N THR A 38 11.02 7.84 -4.37
CA THR A 38 12.33 7.42 -3.84
C THR A 38 13.46 7.51 -4.86
N VAL A 39 13.15 7.37 -6.15
CA VAL A 39 14.14 7.41 -7.25
C VAL A 39 14.02 8.67 -8.08
N PHE A 40 12.81 8.98 -8.56
CA PHE A 40 12.58 10.20 -9.36
C PHE A 40 12.38 11.43 -8.49
N GLY A 41 11.44 11.33 -7.55
CA GLY A 41 11.32 12.23 -6.42
C GLY A 41 12.51 11.98 -5.50
N GLN A 42 13.17 13.04 -5.13
CA GLN A 42 14.17 13.03 -4.07
C GLN A 42 13.77 14.19 -3.17
N ALA A 43 13.57 13.91 -1.88
CA ALA A 43 13.10 14.90 -0.91
C ALA A 43 14.02 16.13 -0.94
N GLY A 44 13.42 17.32 -0.99
CA GLY A 44 14.13 18.59 -1.06
C GLY A 44 14.77 18.95 -2.42
N THR A 45 14.88 18.03 -3.39
CA THR A 45 15.55 18.31 -4.68
C THR A 45 14.60 18.29 -5.89
N THR A 46 13.60 17.41 -5.90
CA THR A 46 12.63 17.32 -7.01
C THR A 46 11.31 18.00 -6.62
N PRO A 47 10.90 19.08 -7.31
CA PRO A 47 9.61 19.72 -7.04
C PRO A 47 8.44 18.75 -7.24
N PRO A 48 7.39 18.75 -6.39
CA PRO A 48 6.24 17.84 -6.52
C PRO A 48 5.55 17.92 -7.89
N GLN A 49 5.57 19.10 -8.53
CA GLN A 49 4.99 19.27 -9.87
C GLN A 49 5.75 18.47 -10.94
N ALA A 50 7.06 18.29 -10.78
CA ALA A 50 7.87 17.50 -11.70
C ALA A 50 7.52 16.01 -11.60
N VAL A 51 7.33 15.49 -10.38
CA VAL A 51 6.88 14.10 -10.13
C VAL A 51 5.51 13.87 -10.78
N GLY A 52 4.57 14.80 -10.57
CA GLY A 52 3.24 14.75 -11.17
C GLY A 52 3.27 14.79 -12.71
N LEU A 53 4.11 15.63 -13.31
CA LEU A 53 4.29 15.71 -14.77
C LEU A 53 4.90 14.44 -15.36
N PHE A 54 5.90 13.86 -14.68
CA PHE A 54 6.50 12.58 -15.08
C PHE A 54 5.45 11.47 -15.07
N ALA A 55 4.69 11.36 -13.98
CA ALA A 55 3.62 10.38 -13.85
C ALA A 55 2.52 10.57 -14.91
N LEU A 56 2.12 11.81 -15.18
CA LEU A 56 1.16 12.16 -16.22
C LEU A 56 1.64 11.74 -17.62
N GLY A 57 2.93 11.93 -17.92
CA GLY A 57 3.53 11.51 -19.18
C GLY A 57 3.30 10.03 -19.48
N TRP A 58 3.54 9.17 -18.48
CA TRP A 58 3.35 7.71 -18.62
C TRP A 58 1.89 7.28 -18.72
N PHE A 59 0.97 8.02 -18.10
CA PHE A 59 -0.48 7.77 -18.24
C PHE A 59 -1.05 8.24 -19.60
N LEU A 60 -0.43 9.24 -20.22
CA LEU A 60 -0.81 9.73 -21.55
C LEU A 60 -0.12 8.96 -22.70
N ALA A 61 1.03 8.35 -22.46
CA ALA A 61 1.81 7.62 -23.45
C ALA A 61 1.08 6.48 -24.20
N PRO A 62 0.05 5.81 -23.64
CA PRO A 62 -0.77 4.87 -24.40
C PRO A 62 -1.62 5.52 -25.51
N LEU A 63 -1.95 6.82 -25.43
CA LEU A 63 -2.85 7.49 -26.38
C LEU A 63 -2.32 7.46 -27.83
N PRO A 64 -1.06 7.89 -28.12
CA PRO A 64 -0.51 7.79 -29.47
C PRO A 64 -0.49 6.37 -30.01
N VAL A 65 -0.17 5.37 -29.15
CA VAL A 65 -0.10 3.96 -29.53
C VAL A 65 -1.48 3.43 -29.99
N LEU A 66 -2.54 3.81 -29.27
CA LEU A 66 -3.92 3.46 -29.66
C LEU A 66 -4.41 4.25 -30.89
N PHE A 67 -3.98 5.51 -31.04
CA PHE A 67 -4.35 6.36 -32.17
C PHE A 67 -3.70 5.90 -33.48
N LEU A 68 -2.39 5.64 -33.48
CA LEU A 68 -1.64 5.11 -34.63
C LEU A 68 -2.25 3.79 -35.14
N ARG A 69 -2.70 2.93 -34.21
CA ARG A 69 -3.46 1.72 -34.57
C ARG A 69 -4.75 2.05 -35.32
N SER A 70 -5.52 3.03 -34.85
CA SER A 70 -6.80 3.39 -35.49
C SER A 70 -6.61 3.90 -36.92
N LEU A 71 -5.51 4.64 -37.18
CA LEU A 71 -5.12 5.12 -38.49
C LEU A 71 -4.66 3.99 -39.42
N LEU A 72 -3.74 3.13 -38.94
CA LEU A 72 -3.20 2.01 -39.72
C LEU A 72 -4.26 0.95 -40.01
N ALA A 73 -5.23 0.77 -39.12
CA ALA A 73 -6.35 -0.14 -39.31
C ALA A 73 -7.41 0.41 -40.29
N GLY A 74 -7.53 1.74 -40.42
CA GLY A 74 -8.48 2.42 -41.31
C GLY A 74 -8.06 2.49 -42.78
N GLY A 75 -6.77 2.31 -43.08
CA GLY A 75 -6.23 2.40 -44.46
C GLY A 75 -6.12 1.08 -45.23
N ALA A 76 -6.34 -0.06 -44.58
CA ALA A 76 -6.31 -1.36 -45.25
C ALA A 76 -7.71 -1.72 -45.76
N ALA A 77 -8.01 -1.30 -46.98
CA ALA A 77 -9.10 -1.87 -47.78
C ALA A 77 -8.85 -3.37 -47.98
N GLU A 78 -9.97 -4.10 -48.06
CA GLU A 78 -10.13 -5.54 -48.19
C GLU A 78 -9.35 -6.13 -49.39
N ASP A 79 -9.15 -7.46 -49.36
CA ASP A 79 -8.68 -8.31 -50.47
C ASP A 79 -7.19 -8.68 -50.56
N THR A 80 -6.62 -9.29 -49.52
CA THR A 80 -5.52 -10.25 -49.77
C THR A 80 -5.45 -11.32 -48.69
N GLU A 81 -5.75 -12.56 -49.09
CA GLU A 81 -5.78 -13.79 -48.26
C GLU A 81 -4.40 -14.23 -47.73
N ASP A 82 -3.30 -13.62 -48.18
CA ASP A 82 -1.94 -14.02 -47.84
C ASP A 82 -1.22 -13.03 -46.91
N ARG A 83 -1.68 -12.90 -45.67
CA ARG A 83 -0.85 -12.28 -44.61
C ARG A 83 -0.75 -13.16 -43.39
N ILE A 84 0.49 -13.54 -43.09
CA ILE A 84 1.01 -14.12 -41.84
C ILE A 84 0.10 -13.73 -40.66
N PRO A 85 -0.46 -14.68 -39.89
CA PRO A 85 -1.35 -14.36 -38.78
C PRO A 85 -0.60 -13.54 -37.73
N ARG A 86 -0.73 -12.22 -37.80
CA ARG A 86 -0.15 -11.29 -36.81
C ARG A 86 -0.95 -11.43 -35.52
N LEU A 87 -0.27 -11.70 -34.41
CA LEU A 87 -0.90 -11.74 -33.09
C LEU A 87 -1.61 -10.40 -32.79
N PRO A 88 -2.80 -10.44 -32.16
CA PRO A 88 -3.49 -9.23 -31.72
C PRO A 88 -2.64 -8.38 -30.76
N LEU A 89 -2.79 -7.06 -30.81
CA LEU A 89 -1.92 -6.11 -30.06
C LEU A 89 -1.97 -6.28 -28.53
N ASP A 90 -3.14 -6.59 -27.98
CA ASP A 90 -3.33 -6.98 -26.58
C ASP A 90 -2.54 -8.22 -26.18
N VAL A 91 -2.34 -9.18 -27.10
CA VAL A 91 -1.50 -10.36 -26.83
C VAL A 91 -0.04 -9.94 -26.73
N TRP A 92 0.42 -9.03 -27.60
CA TRP A 92 1.77 -8.46 -27.50
C TRP A 92 1.97 -7.69 -26.20
N PHE A 93 1.02 -6.83 -25.81
CA PHE A 93 1.12 -6.15 -24.52
C PHE A 93 1.05 -7.11 -23.33
N ALA A 94 0.27 -8.19 -23.41
CA ALA A 94 0.24 -9.21 -22.37
C ALA A 94 1.59 -9.95 -22.23
N ILE A 95 2.23 -10.30 -23.35
CA ILE A 95 3.58 -10.89 -23.34
C ILE A 95 4.57 -9.88 -22.76
N ALA A 96 4.54 -8.64 -23.22
CA ALA A 96 5.42 -7.58 -22.74
C ALA A 96 5.21 -7.29 -21.24
N LEU A 97 3.98 -7.31 -20.74
CA LEU A 97 3.67 -7.11 -19.31
C LEU A 97 4.27 -8.22 -18.45
N GLY A 98 4.16 -9.49 -18.87
CA GLY A 98 4.83 -10.59 -18.18
C GLY A 98 6.35 -10.48 -18.22
N GLY A 99 6.91 -10.05 -19.36
CA GLY A 99 8.34 -9.81 -19.52
C GLY A 99 8.86 -8.68 -18.62
N VAL A 100 8.14 -7.56 -18.55
CA VAL A 100 8.48 -6.45 -17.65
C VAL A 100 8.39 -6.87 -16.19
N ARG A 101 7.37 -7.65 -15.81
CA ARG A 101 7.27 -8.12 -14.42
C ARG A 101 8.42 -9.05 -14.02
N LEU A 102 8.90 -9.90 -14.94
CA LEU A 102 10.12 -10.69 -14.74
C LEU A 102 11.37 -9.82 -14.68
N LEU A 103 11.48 -8.79 -15.53
CA LEU A 103 12.57 -7.83 -15.49
C LEU A 103 12.62 -7.12 -14.13
N LEU A 104 11.48 -6.68 -13.60
CA LEU A 104 11.39 -6.04 -12.28
C LEU A 104 11.77 -6.96 -11.13
N GLN A 105 11.70 -8.29 -11.31
CA GLN A 105 12.22 -9.22 -10.29
C GLN A 105 13.76 -9.22 -10.24
N ALA A 106 14.42 -8.88 -11.35
CA ALA A 106 15.88 -8.81 -11.46
C ALA A 106 16.43 -7.39 -11.31
N ALA A 107 15.62 -6.37 -11.62
CA ALA A 107 16.01 -4.97 -11.53
C ALA A 107 15.84 -4.50 -10.07
N GLY A 108 16.94 -4.39 -9.33
CA GLY A 108 16.98 -3.70 -8.05
C GLY A 108 17.36 -2.24 -8.24
N GLY A 109 16.53 -1.34 -7.72
CA GLY A 109 16.85 0.08 -7.50
C GLY A 109 17.13 0.94 -8.74
N GLU A 110 17.34 2.21 -8.47
CA GLU A 110 17.82 3.25 -9.39
C GLU A 110 16.99 3.41 -10.68
N GLN A 111 17.63 3.93 -11.73
CA GLN A 111 16.97 4.30 -12.98
C GLN A 111 16.37 3.11 -13.72
N LEU A 112 17.00 1.92 -13.67
CA LEU A 112 16.47 0.75 -14.36
C LEU A 112 15.12 0.32 -13.77
N GLN A 113 14.99 0.29 -12.45
CA GLN A 113 13.72 0.00 -11.77
C GLN A 113 12.66 1.03 -12.17
N LEU A 114 12.96 2.33 -12.06
CA LEU A 114 12.03 3.40 -12.40
C LEU A 114 11.52 3.30 -13.84
N TYR A 115 12.42 3.19 -14.83
CA TYR A 115 12.03 3.16 -16.24
C TYR A 115 11.38 1.84 -16.65
N ALA A 116 11.81 0.70 -16.10
CA ALA A 116 11.16 -0.59 -16.33
C ALA A 116 9.73 -0.59 -15.77
N ALA A 117 9.53 -0.08 -14.55
CA ALA A 117 8.21 0.02 -13.94
C ALA A 117 7.32 1.01 -14.70
N SER A 118 7.88 2.14 -15.15
CA SER A 118 7.17 3.13 -15.96
C SER A 118 6.74 2.58 -17.32
N ALA A 119 7.62 1.82 -18.00
CA ALA A 119 7.27 1.08 -19.20
C ALA A 119 6.18 0.04 -18.93
N GLY A 120 6.24 -0.64 -17.77
CA GLY A 120 5.22 -1.56 -17.31
C GLY A 120 3.84 -0.92 -17.15
N VAL A 121 3.77 0.29 -16.56
CA VAL A 121 2.52 1.06 -16.44
C VAL A 121 1.96 1.39 -17.82
N LEU A 122 2.77 1.90 -18.73
CA LEU A 122 2.36 2.16 -20.11
C LEU A 122 1.81 0.90 -20.78
N ILE A 123 2.56 -0.20 -20.72
CA ILE A 123 2.20 -1.49 -21.33
C ILE A 123 0.91 -2.03 -20.73
N GLY A 124 0.76 -1.97 -19.40
CA GLY A 124 -0.43 -2.45 -18.69
C GLY A 124 -1.67 -1.61 -18.98
N LEU A 125 -1.55 -0.28 -19.05
CA LEU A 125 -2.66 0.60 -19.44
C LEU A 125 -3.06 0.39 -20.91
N ALA A 126 -2.08 0.25 -21.81
CA ALA A 126 -2.34 -0.06 -23.22
C ALA A 126 -2.97 -1.45 -23.39
N TRP A 127 -2.52 -2.45 -22.63
CA TRP A 127 -3.12 -3.77 -22.55
C TRP A 127 -4.57 -3.68 -22.10
N LEU A 128 -4.85 -3.05 -20.95
CA LEU A 128 -6.20 -2.94 -20.41
C LEU A 128 -7.14 -2.21 -21.37
N ALA A 129 -6.69 -1.11 -21.98
CA ALA A 129 -7.47 -0.37 -22.97
C ALA A 129 -7.78 -1.20 -24.24
N THR A 130 -6.84 -2.04 -24.69
CA THR A 130 -7.05 -2.88 -25.88
C THR A 130 -7.89 -4.12 -25.60
N VAL A 131 -7.83 -4.67 -24.39
CA VAL A 131 -8.67 -5.77 -23.90
C VAL A 131 -10.11 -5.31 -23.65
N ALA A 132 -10.29 -4.11 -23.09
CA ALA A 132 -11.62 -3.53 -22.87
C ALA A 132 -12.44 -3.39 -24.17
N ALA A 133 -11.76 -3.18 -25.30
CA ALA A 133 -12.40 -3.11 -26.61
C ALA A 133 -12.94 -4.45 -27.14
N ARG A 134 -12.67 -5.58 -26.47
CA ARG A 134 -13.03 -6.93 -26.95
C ARG A 134 -13.57 -7.90 -25.90
N ALA A 135 -13.60 -7.51 -24.62
CA ALA A 135 -13.88 -8.41 -23.52
C ALA A 135 -15.14 -8.06 -22.71
N ARG A 136 -16.23 -7.62 -23.37
CA ARG A 136 -17.47 -7.14 -22.72
C ARG A 136 -17.94 -8.01 -21.55
N ARG A 137 -18.08 -9.31 -21.76
CA ARG A 137 -18.70 -10.23 -20.78
C ARG A 137 -17.76 -10.68 -19.65
N SER A 138 -16.47 -10.39 -19.78
CA SER A 138 -15.43 -10.89 -18.87
C SER A 138 -14.63 -9.78 -18.20
N LEU A 139 -14.76 -8.52 -18.64
CA LEU A 139 -13.98 -7.40 -18.13
C LEU A 139 -14.17 -7.17 -16.63
N LEU A 140 -15.42 -7.02 -16.17
CA LEU A 140 -15.70 -6.81 -14.74
C LEU A 140 -15.25 -8.01 -13.89
N ARG A 141 -15.53 -9.23 -14.35
CA ARG A 141 -15.13 -10.45 -13.63
C ARG A 141 -13.62 -10.59 -13.53
N GLY A 142 -12.92 -10.32 -14.62
CA GLY A 142 -11.47 -10.33 -14.65
C GLY A 142 -10.87 -9.22 -13.79
N PHE A 143 -11.47 -8.03 -13.79
CA PHE A 143 -11.06 -6.93 -12.91
C PHE A 143 -11.21 -7.32 -11.43
N ALA A 144 -12.37 -7.84 -11.03
CA ALA A 144 -12.60 -8.31 -9.67
C ALA A 144 -11.66 -9.47 -9.29
N LEU A 145 -11.38 -10.38 -10.22
CA LEU A 145 -10.42 -11.47 -10.01
C LEU A 145 -9.00 -10.95 -9.80
N GLY A 146 -8.56 -9.96 -10.59
CA GLY A 146 -7.22 -9.38 -10.44
C GLY A 146 -7.04 -8.67 -9.10
N LEU A 147 -8.07 -7.94 -8.64
CA LEU A 147 -8.10 -7.38 -7.28
C LEU A 147 -8.02 -8.50 -6.23
N ALA A 148 -8.81 -9.55 -6.36
CA ALA A 148 -8.81 -10.68 -5.44
C ALA A 148 -7.45 -11.39 -5.38
N LEU A 149 -6.87 -11.74 -6.53
CA LEU A 149 -5.56 -12.40 -6.60
C LEU A 149 -4.46 -11.53 -5.96
N SER A 150 -4.44 -10.24 -6.27
CA SER A 150 -3.48 -9.29 -5.71
C SER A 150 -3.63 -9.15 -4.19
N THR A 151 -4.86 -9.00 -3.70
CA THR A 151 -5.16 -8.85 -2.25
C THR A 151 -4.83 -10.13 -1.49
N LEU A 152 -5.28 -11.29 -2.00
CA LEU A 152 -5.03 -12.60 -1.40
C LEU A 152 -3.55 -12.93 -1.33
N THR A 153 -2.82 -12.69 -2.41
CA THR A 153 -1.37 -12.95 -2.43
C THR A 153 -0.64 -12.03 -1.47
N HIS A 154 -1.04 -10.76 -1.41
CA HIS A 154 -0.42 -9.79 -0.51
C HIS A 154 -0.70 -10.13 0.97
N ALA A 155 -1.95 -10.48 1.33
CA ALA A 155 -2.30 -10.94 2.67
C ALA A 155 -1.60 -12.25 3.04
N ALA A 156 -1.59 -13.23 2.14
CA ALA A 156 -0.96 -14.54 2.38
C ALA A 156 0.58 -14.47 2.52
N LEU A 157 1.20 -13.36 2.11
CA LEU A 157 2.62 -13.10 2.25
C LEU A 157 2.93 -12.16 3.43
N GLY A 158 2.03 -12.03 4.42
CA GLY A 158 2.25 -11.19 5.59
C GLY A 158 2.39 -9.72 5.23
N THR A 159 1.69 -9.27 4.18
CA THR A 159 1.79 -7.91 3.62
C THR A 159 3.15 -7.50 3.05
N TYR A 160 4.11 -8.42 3.01
CA TYR A 160 5.37 -8.28 2.28
C TYR A 160 5.21 -8.82 0.85
N ALA A 161 4.93 -7.91 -0.09
CA ALA A 161 4.54 -8.22 -1.46
C ALA A 161 5.59 -9.05 -2.21
N ALA A 162 5.08 -9.98 -3.03
CA ALA A 162 5.89 -10.87 -3.86
C ALA A 162 6.91 -10.18 -4.76
N VAL A 163 6.65 -8.93 -5.16
CA VAL A 163 7.54 -8.16 -6.04
C VAL A 163 8.85 -7.74 -5.38
N TRP A 164 8.85 -7.59 -4.07
CA TRP A 164 10.02 -7.16 -3.31
C TRP A 164 10.80 -8.33 -2.71
N ARG A 165 10.23 -9.54 -2.70
CA ARG A 165 10.86 -10.71 -2.12
C ARG A 165 12.08 -11.16 -2.95
N PRO A 166 13.29 -11.20 -2.38
CA PRO A 166 14.47 -11.72 -3.04
C PRO A 166 14.46 -13.26 -3.07
N GLY A 167 15.46 -13.83 -3.74
CA GLY A 167 15.74 -15.27 -3.71
C GLY A 167 14.73 -16.17 -4.43
N MET A 168 14.84 -17.48 -4.20
CA MET A 168 14.10 -18.50 -4.97
C MET A 168 12.59 -18.45 -4.75
N LEU A 169 12.12 -18.01 -3.58
CA LEU A 169 10.70 -17.89 -3.29
C LEU A 169 10.07 -16.78 -4.15
N GLY A 170 10.68 -15.58 -4.19
CA GLY A 170 10.23 -14.49 -5.05
C GLY A 170 10.21 -14.89 -6.52
N TRP A 171 11.30 -15.50 -7.01
CA TRP A 171 11.39 -16.05 -8.37
C TRP A 171 10.33 -17.12 -8.67
N GLY A 172 10.05 -18.01 -7.72
CA GLY A 172 9.03 -19.04 -7.84
C GLY A 172 7.62 -18.44 -7.96
N ILE A 173 7.30 -17.44 -7.13
CA ILE A 173 6.01 -16.76 -7.15
C ILE A 173 5.80 -16.02 -8.48
N VAL A 174 6.75 -15.18 -8.91
CA VAL A 174 6.62 -14.44 -10.18
C VAL A 174 6.59 -15.40 -11.38
N GLY A 175 7.38 -16.47 -11.34
CA GLY A 175 7.39 -17.51 -12.36
C GLY A 175 6.02 -18.17 -12.50
N ALA A 176 5.39 -18.55 -11.37
CA ALA A 176 4.04 -19.12 -11.35
C ALA A 176 2.98 -18.12 -11.83
N GLN A 177 3.06 -16.86 -11.38
CA GLN A 177 2.17 -15.77 -11.82
C GLN A 177 2.19 -15.60 -13.35
N VAL A 178 3.37 -15.41 -13.92
CA VAL A 178 3.56 -15.17 -15.35
C VAL A 178 3.21 -16.40 -16.16
N ALA A 179 3.61 -17.60 -15.70
CA ALA A 179 3.27 -18.86 -16.36
C ALA A 179 1.74 -19.07 -16.39
N LEU A 180 1.03 -18.83 -15.29
CA LEU A 180 -0.42 -18.94 -15.25
C LEU A 180 -1.09 -17.92 -16.19
N PHE A 181 -0.63 -16.66 -16.15
CA PHE A 181 -1.16 -15.61 -17.02
C PHE A 181 -0.97 -15.95 -18.50
N TRP A 182 0.24 -16.31 -18.92
CA TRP A 182 0.51 -16.69 -20.31
C TRP A 182 -0.17 -17.99 -20.71
N TRP A 183 -0.27 -18.97 -19.81
CA TRP A 183 -1.04 -20.19 -20.06
C TRP A 183 -2.50 -19.87 -20.37
N THR A 184 -3.18 -19.06 -19.54
CA THR A 184 -4.55 -18.64 -19.82
C THR A 184 -4.66 -17.83 -21.12
N LEU A 185 -3.67 -16.97 -21.40
CA LEU A 185 -3.60 -16.19 -22.65
C LEU A 185 -3.57 -17.08 -23.90
N THR A 186 -2.84 -18.21 -23.86
CA THR A 186 -2.80 -19.17 -24.98
C THR A 186 -4.12 -19.93 -25.17
N ARG A 187 -4.90 -20.10 -24.10
CA ARG A 187 -6.19 -20.81 -24.10
C ARG A 187 -7.37 -19.90 -24.36
N THR A 188 -7.23 -18.59 -24.15
CA THR A 188 -8.27 -17.62 -24.42
C THR A 188 -8.54 -17.54 -25.93
N PRO A 189 -9.79 -17.79 -26.38
CA PRO A 189 -10.13 -17.76 -27.79
C PRO A 189 -9.79 -16.41 -28.43
N ARG A 190 -9.05 -16.45 -29.55
CA ARG A 190 -8.68 -15.24 -30.29
C ARG A 190 -9.86 -14.81 -31.14
N LEU A 191 -10.42 -13.64 -30.83
CA LEU A 191 -11.49 -13.03 -31.64
C LEU A 191 -10.89 -12.46 -32.94
N THR A 192 -11.50 -12.80 -34.08
CA THR A 192 -11.13 -12.23 -35.38
C THR A 192 -11.70 -10.82 -35.52
N ARG A 193 -11.22 -10.06 -36.53
CA ARG A 193 -11.67 -8.67 -36.75
C ARG A 193 -13.20 -8.57 -36.98
N ARG A 194 -13.82 -9.62 -37.55
CA ARG A 194 -15.26 -9.72 -37.78
C ARG A 194 -16.06 -10.05 -36.51
N ASP A 195 -15.41 -10.57 -35.46
CA ASP A 195 -16.05 -10.93 -34.19
C ASP A 195 -16.15 -9.75 -33.20
N PHE A 196 -15.55 -8.59 -33.50
CA PHE A 196 -15.50 -7.45 -32.58
C PHE A 196 -16.81 -6.67 -32.47
N ASP A 197 -17.74 -6.84 -33.41
CA ASP A 197 -19.03 -6.17 -33.36
C ASP A 197 -19.87 -6.67 -32.17
N GLY A 198 -20.06 -5.81 -31.17
CA GLY A 198 -20.82 -6.10 -29.95
C GLY A 198 -20.04 -6.75 -28.80
N GLN A 199 -18.74 -6.95 -28.94
CA GLN A 199 -17.85 -7.50 -27.89
C GLN A 199 -17.11 -6.43 -27.07
N ALA A 200 -17.23 -5.15 -27.44
CA ALA A 200 -16.64 -4.07 -26.66
C ALA A 200 -17.36 -3.87 -25.32
N ALA A 201 -16.58 -3.67 -24.26
CA ALA A 201 -17.12 -3.35 -22.95
C ALA A 201 -17.79 -1.98 -22.94
N ASP A 202 -18.63 -1.76 -21.94
CA ASP A 202 -19.32 -0.50 -21.78
C ASP A 202 -18.30 0.63 -21.47
N PRO A 203 -18.29 1.75 -22.22
CA PRO A 203 -17.34 2.84 -21.99
C PRO A 203 -17.41 3.43 -20.57
N VAL A 204 -18.59 3.40 -19.92
CA VAL A 204 -18.72 3.88 -18.55
C VAL A 204 -18.06 2.91 -17.57
N LEU A 205 -18.23 1.60 -17.75
CA LEU A 205 -17.47 0.61 -16.96
C LEU A 205 -15.97 0.84 -17.15
N CYS A 206 -15.52 0.98 -18.40
CA CYS A 206 -14.11 1.22 -18.72
C CYS A 206 -13.54 2.45 -18.02
N PHE A 207 -14.29 3.56 -18.01
CA PHE A 207 -13.91 4.78 -17.29
C PHE A 207 -13.79 4.56 -15.78
N LEU A 208 -14.67 3.75 -15.20
CA LEU A 208 -14.70 3.52 -13.76
C LEU A 208 -13.65 2.51 -13.24
N LEU A 209 -12.95 1.75 -14.11
CA LEU A 209 -11.99 0.74 -13.66
C LEU A 209 -10.83 1.31 -12.85
N LEU A 210 -10.19 2.38 -13.34
CA LEU A 210 -9.02 2.96 -12.69
C LEU A 210 -9.41 3.80 -11.44
N PRO A 211 -10.49 4.61 -11.44
CA PRO A 211 -11.00 5.21 -10.21
C PRO A 211 -11.37 4.16 -9.15
N ALA A 212 -11.94 3.02 -9.55
CA ALA A 212 -12.19 1.90 -8.64
C ALA A 212 -10.89 1.28 -8.13
N LEU A 213 -9.86 1.18 -8.97
CA LEU A 213 -8.53 0.71 -8.57
C LEU A 213 -7.90 1.62 -7.50
N LEU A 214 -8.10 2.94 -7.59
CA LEU A 214 -7.64 3.89 -6.57
C LEU A 214 -8.28 3.59 -5.20
N ILE A 215 -9.62 3.50 -5.16
CA ILE A 215 -10.36 3.21 -3.91
C ILE A 215 -10.00 1.82 -3.38
N ALA A 216 -9.83 0.84 -4.26
CA ALA A 216 -9.40 -0.50 -3.87
C ALA A 216 -7.99 -0.49 -3.28
N GLY A 217 -7.01 0.09 -3.98
CA GLY A 217 -5.61 0.10 -3.56
C GLY A 217 -5.36 0.89 -2.28
N VAL A 218 -6.05 2.02 -2.08
CA VAL A 218 -5.86 2.86 -0.88
C VAL A 218 -6.67 2.34 0.31
N LEU A 219 -7.89 1.80 0.08
CA LEU A 219 -8.81 1.46 1.17
C LEU A 219 -9.35 0.04 1.08
N THR A 220 -10.21 -0.26 0.10
CA THR A 220 -11.12 -1.41 0.23
C THR A 220 -10.48 -2.76 -0.07
N ALA A 221 -9.26 -2.78 -0.61
CA ALA A 221 -8.49 -3.97 -0.94
C ALA A 221 -7.04 -3.86 -0.44
N SER A 222 -6.83 -3.14 0.67
CA SER A 222 -5.52 -2.96 1.31
C SER A 222 -5.42 -3.80 2.59
N PRO A 223 -4.84 -5.02 2.53
CA PRO A 223 -4.68 -5.84 3.72
C PRO A 223 -3.71 -5.23 4.74
N ALA A 224 -2.66 -4.52 4.30
CA ALA A 224 -1.74 -3.80 5.20
C ALA A 224 -2.46 -2.74 6.05
N ARG A 225 -3.27 -1.88 5.41
CA ARG A 225 -4.09 -0.90 6.15
C ARG A 225 -5.11 -1.58 7.08
N ALA A 226 -5.54 -2.80 6.79
CA ALA A 226 -6.40 -3.56 7.68
C ALA A 226 -5.65 -4.01 8.95
N GLU A 227 -4.42 -4.51 8.82
CA GLU A 227 -3.56 -4.89 9.96
C GLU A 227 -3.14 -3.71 10.84
N ALA A 228 -3.18 -2.49 10.31
CA ALA A 228 -3.02 -1.30 11.12
C ALA A 228 -4.16 -1.07 12.13
N ALA A 229 -5.32 -1.71 11.94
CA ALA A 229 -6.51 -1.46 12.76
C ALA A 229 -6.46 -2.21 14.11
N VAL A 230 -6.79 -1.49 15.19
CA VAL A 230 -6.81 -2.07 16.53
C VAL A 230 -8.01 -2.99 16.77
N GLY A 231 -7.86 -3.91 17.72
CA GLY A 231 -8.93 -4.83 18.15
C GLY A 231 -9.08 -6.09 17.29
N TRP A 232 -8.11 -6.41 16.45
CA TRP A 232 -8.01 -7.65 15.71
C TRP A 232 -6.78 -8.45 16.16
N PRO A 233 -6.86 -9.78 16.28
CA PRO A 233 -5.66 -10.60 16.41
C PRO A 233 -4.83 -10.55 15.11
N ASP A 234 -3.53 -10.73 15.23
CA ASP A 234 -2.58 -10.60 14.12
C ASP A 234 -2.99 -11.44 12.89
N GLY A 235 -2.97 -10.81 11.71
CA GLY A 235 -3.30 -11.41 10.43
C GLY A 235 -4.80 -11.54 10.13
N TRP A 236 -5.69 -11.40 11.12
CA TRP A 236 -7.12 -11.59 10.91
C TRP A 236 -7.78 -10.44 10.16
N ALA A 237 -7.30 -9.22 10.34
CA ALA A 237 -7.85 -8.04 9.66
C ALA A 237 -7.63 -8.13 8.14
N ALA A 238 -6.44 -8.53 7.71
CA ALA A 238 -6.08 -8.80 6.32
C ALA A 238 -6.93 -9.94 5.74
N VAL A 239 -7.16 -11.02 6.50
CA VAL A 239 -8.01 -12.14 6.08
C VAL A 239 -9.44 -11.68 5.81
N VAL A 240 -10.03 -10.87 6.69
CA VAL A 240 -11.40 -10.34 6.49
C VAL A 240 -11.51 -9.54 5.20
N VAL A 241 -10.57 -8.64 4.94
CA VAL A 241 -10.52 -7.86 3.69
C VAL A 241 -10.32 -8.77 2.48
N ALA A 242 -9.41 -9.73 2.56
CA ALA A 242 -9.13 -10.67 1.47
C ALA A 242 -10.36 -11.55 1.13
N VAL A 243 -11.09 -12.04 2.14
CA VAL A 243 -12.36 -12.75 1.96
C VAL A 243 -13.38 -11.87 1.25
N ALA A 244 -13.52 -10.61 1.67
CA ALA A 244 -14.50 -9.69 1.09
C ALA A 244 -14.18 -9.36 -0.38
N VAL A 245 -12.92 -9.14 -0.74
CA VAL A 245 -12.52 -8.91 -2.13
C VAL A 245 -12.75 -10.17 -2.99
N ALA A 246 -12.41 -11.36 -2.47
CA ALA A 246 -12.65 -12.63 -3.15
C ALA A 246 -14.15 -12.91 -3.35
N MET A 247 -14.97 -12.58 -2.34
CA MET A 247 -16.43 -12.61 -2.43
C MET A 247 -16.95 -11.65 -3.51
N GLY A 248 -16.37 -10.45 -3.61
CA GLY A 248 -16.66 -9.50 -4.69
C GLY A 248 -16.45 -10.11 -6.07
N TYR A 249 -15.36 -10.86 -6.29
CA TYR A 249 -15.16 -11.64 -7.51
C TYR A 249 -16.28 -12.65 -7.76
N VAL A 250 -16.66 -13.46 -6.76
CA VAL A 250 -17.76 -14.43 -6.90
C VAL A 250 -19.08 -13.74 -7.27
N LEU A 251 -19.39 -12.61 -6.64
CA LEU A 251 -20.59 -11.81 -6.89
C LEU A 251 -20.59 -11.15 -8.27
N SER A 252 -19.43 -10.82 -8.84
CA SER A 252 -19.33 -10.38 -10.25
C SER A 252 -19.68 -11.50 -11.25
N GLY A 253 -19.49 -12.76 -10.81
CA GLY A 253 -19.76 -13.99 -11.53
C GLY A 253 -21.23 -14.44 -11.49
N ALA A 254 -21.86 -14.26 -10.33
CA ALA A 254 -23.31 -14.33 -10.23
C ALA A 254 -23.88 -13.19 -11.05
N SER A 255 -24.84 -13.46 -11.94
CA SER A 255 -25.53 -12.43 -12.70
C SER A 255 -26.47 -11.67 -11.76
N ALA A 256 -25.95 -11.04 -10.71
CA ALA A 256 -26.69 -10.26 -9.76
C ALA A 256 -27.21 -9.07 -10.55
N THR A 257 -28.44 -9.21 -11.03
CA THR A 257 -29.27 -8.08 -11.37
C THR A 257 -29.14 -7.14 -10.21
N PRO A 258 -28.73 -5.90 -10.45
CA PRO A 258 -28.80 -4.96 -9.39
C PRO A 258 -30.25 -4.93 -8.91
N GLY A 259 -30.47 -4.95 -7.58
CA GLY A 259 -31.79 -4.71 -7.03
C GLY A 259 -32.38 -3.41 -7.61
N ARG A 260 -33.68 -3.14 -7.40
CA ARG A 260 -34.36 -1.98 -8.01
C ARG A 260 -33.72 -0.60 -7.72
N THR A 261 -32.70 -0.51 -6.87
CA THR A 261 -32.13 0.74 -6.38
C THR A 261 -30.59 0.76 -6.42
N PRO A 262 -29.98 1.46 -7.40
CA PRO A 262 -28.51 1.66 -7.46
C PRO A 262 -27.98 2.50 -6.31
N ILE A 263 -28.88 3.19 -5.61
CA ILE A 263 -28.57 4.00 -4.44
C ILE A 263 -27.96 3.12 -3.35
N VAL A 264 -28.47 1.90 -3.09
CA VAL A 264 -28.02 1.08 -1.95
C VAL A 264 -26.53 0.74 -2.00
N PRO A 265 -25.98 0.10 -3.07
CA PRO A 265 -24.54 -0.16 -3.14
C PRO A 265 -23.74 1.14 -3.22
N GLY A 266 -24.27 2.19 -3.85
CA GLY A 266 -23.63 3.50 -3.90
C GLY A 266 -23.47 4.17 -2.54
N THR A 267 -24.55 4.20 -1.74
CA THR A 267 -24.53 4.74 -0.37
C THR A 267 -23.66 3.89 0.53
N ALA A 268 -23.68 2.56 0.36
CA ALA A 268 -22.80 1.67 1.10
C ALA A 268 -21.32 1.95 0.78
N LEU A 269 -20.96 2.15 -0.50
CA LEU A 269 -19.59 2.48 -0.91
C LEU A 269 -19.14 3.81 -0.31
N VAL A 270 -19.93 4.87 -0.47
CA VAL A 270 -19.58 6.21 0.04
C VAL A 270 -19.48 6.21 1.57
N ALA A 271 -20.42 5.57 2.27
CA ALA A 271 -20.37 5.45 3.72
C ALA A 271 -19.17 4.62 4.20
N ALA A 272 -18.90 3.49 3.54
CA ALA A 272 -17.74 2.65 3.85
C ALA A 272 -16.42 3.40 3.67
N VAL A 273 -16.24 4.11 2.54
CA VAL A 273 -15.06 4.93 2.28
C VAL A 273 -14.93 6.05 3.30
N ALA A 274 -16.02 6.74 3.64
CA ALA A 274 -15.99 7.79 4.66
C ALA A 274 -15.63 7.25 6.05
N VAL A 275 -16.21 6.11 6.45
CA VAL A 275 -15.90 5.47 7.75
C VAL A 275 -14.45 5.00 7.79
N ALA A 276 -13.97 4.35 6.73
CA ALA A 276 -12.59 3.85 6.68
C ALA A 276 -11.54 4.97 6.57
N ALA A 277 -11.86 6.11 5.95
CA ALA A 277 -10.93 7.22 5.81
C ALA A 277 -10.93 8.16 7.03
N PHE A 278 -12.10 8.40 7.64
CA PHE A 278 -12.22 9.38 8.73
C PHE A 278 -12.33 8.77 10.13
N GLY A 279 -12.74 7.50 10.24
CA GLY A 279 -12.95 6.84 11.52
C GLY A 279 -11.62 6.61 12.21
N THR A 280 -11.42 7.25 13.36
CA THR A 280 -10.25 7.06 14.23
C THR A 280 -10.69 6.73 15.63
N VAL A 281 -9.83 6.06 16.39
CA VAL A 281 -10.03 5.77 17.81
C VAL A 281 -8.75 6.09 18.59
N GLU A 282 -8.89 6.22 19.90
CA GLU A 282 -7.79 6.20 20.84
C GLU A 282 -7.76 4.81 21.48
N ASP A 283 -6.61 4.14 21.41
CA ASP A 283 -6.40 2.82 21.99
C ASP A 283 -5.09 2.84 22.76
N GLY A 284 -5.11 2.34 24.00
CA GLY A 284 -3.95 2.40 24.90
C GLY A 284 -3.34 3.80 25.03
N GLY A 285 -4.12 4.88 25.09
CA GLY A 285 -3.59 6.25 25.20
C GLY A 285 -2.96 6.81 23.91
N VAL A 286 -3.04 6.10 22.78
CA VAL A 286 -2.54 6.56 21.48
C VAL A 286 -3.71 6.96 20.57
N PRO A 287 -3.85 8.25 20.21
CA PRO A 287 -4.97 8.73 19.40
C PRO A 287 -4.72 8.62 17.89
N GLY A 288 -5.79 8.43 17.12
CA GLY A 288 -5.75 8.51 15.65
C GLY A 288 -5.62 7.17 14.94
N LEU A 289 -5.64 6.07 15.69
CA LEU A 289 -5.53 4.72 15.16
C LEU A 289 -6.78 4.32 14.37
N PRO A 290 -6.66 3.46 13.34
CA PRO A 290 -7.83 2.94 12.65
C PRO A 290 -8.60 1.99 13.58
N PRO A 291 -9.91 2.19 13.78
CA PRO A 291 -10.71 1.37 14.68
C PRO A 291 -11.04 0.01 14.07
N PHE A 292 -11.44 -0.96 14.90
CA PHE A 292 -11.85 -2.30 14.45
C PHE A 292 -12.91 -2.28 13.33
N PHE A 293 -13.85 -1.31 13.38
CA PHE A 293 -14.91 -1.18 12.39
C PHE A 293 -14.44 -0.59 11.05
N ALA A 294 -13.22 -0.05 10.96
CA ALA A 294 -12.62 0.34 9.70
C ALA A 294 -12.38 -0.89 8.81
N VAL A 295 -11.99 -2.03 9.37
CA VAL A 295 -11.85 -3.32 8.64
C VAL A 295 -13.20 -3.76 8.07
N ILE A 296 -14.28 -3.65 8.87
CA ILE A 296 -15.64 -3.94 8.42
C ILE A 296 -16.05 -2.99 7.28
N ALA A 297 -15.73 -1.70 7.41
CA ALA A 297 -15.98 -0.71 6.37
C ALA A 297 -15.20 -1.03 5.08
N GLN A 298 -13.93 -1.43 5.16
CA GLN A 298 -13.15 -1.88 4.01
C GLN A 298 -13.82 -3.08 3.31
N ALA A 299 -14.23 -4.10 4.08
CA ALA A 299 -14.91 -5.28 3.56
C ALA A 299 -16.25 -4.95 2.87
N VAL A 300 -17.10 -4.13 3.51
CA VAL A 300 -18.36 -3.66 2.92
C VAL A 300 -18.10 -2.82 1.68
N GLY A 301 -17.10 -1.94 1.72
CA GLY A 301 -16.66 -1.09 0.62
C GLY A 301 -16.22 -1.91 -0.59
N ALA A 302 -15.47 -3.00 -0.39
CA ALA A 302 -15.02 -3.87 -1.47
C ALA A 302 -16.19 -4.50 -2.24
N LEU A 303 -17.18 -5.02 -1.51
CA LEU A 303 -18.39 -5.61 -2.09
C LEU A 303 -19.24 -4.55 -2.79
N ALA A 304 -19.42 -3.38 -2.15
CA ALA A 304 -20.18 -2.27 -2.69
C ALA A 304 -19.55 -1.68 -3.96
N LEU A 305 -18.22 -1.65 -4.04
CA LEU A 305 -17.46 -1.21 -5.20
C LEU A 305 -17.75 -2.10 -6.41
N ILE A 306 -17.63 -3.43 -6.26
CA ILE A 306 -17.95 -4.36 -7.34
C ILE A 306 -19.43 -4.29 -7.73
N ALA A 307 -20.33 -4.10 -6.76
CA ALA A 307 -21.76 -3.91 -7.05
C ALA A 307 -22.03 -2.63 -7.86
N CYS A 308 -21.33 -1.53 -7.58
CA CYS A 308 -21.42 -0.30 -8.38
C CYS A 308 -20.90 -0.51 -9.81
N LEU A 309 -19.78 -1.22 -9.98
CA LEU A 309 -19.26 -1.54 -11.31
C LEU A 309 -20.20 -2.47 -12.09
N ALA A 310 -20.86 -3.42 -11.42
CA ALA A 310 -21.87 -4.29 -12.03
C ALA A 310 -23.09 -3.51 -12.57
N TRP A 311 -23.47 -2.41 -11.90
CA TRP A 311 -24.48 -1.48 -12.41
C TRP A 311 -24.02 -0.77 -13.69
N ALA A 312 -22.75 -0.36 -13.77
CA ALA A 312 -22.22 0.27 -14.97
C ALA A 312 -22.17 -0.71 -16.17
N ASP A 313 -21.85 -1.97 -15.90
CA ASP A 313 -21.82 -3.06 -16.90
C ASP A 313 -23.22 -3.54 -17.33
N TRP A 314 -24.29 -3.07 -16.69
CA TRP A 314 -25.66 -3.53 -16.95
C TRP A 314 -25.99 -3.48 -18.45
N PRO A 315 -26.42 -4.60 -19.08
CA PRO A 315 -26.55 -4.64 -20.53
C PRO A 315 -27.79 -3.94 -21.11
N GLY A 316 -28.86 -3.74 -20.31
CA GLY A 316 -30.17 -3.26 -20.79
C GLY A 316 -30.84 -4.21 -21.81
N SER A 317 -32.14 -4.02 -22.12
CA SER A 317 -32.88 -4.91 -23.04
C SER A 317 -32.84 -4.49 -24.52
N ARG A 318 -32.50 -3.22 -24.81
CA ARG A 318 -32.55 -2.62 -26.16
C ARG A 318 -31.24 -1.95 -26.63
N GLY A 319 -30.16 -2.10 -25.87
CA GLY A 319 -28.92 -1.38 -26.10
C GLY A 319 -28.22 -1.75 -27.41
N ARG A 320 -28.02 -0.76 -28.30
CA ARG A 320 -27.08 -0.84 -29.42
C ARG A 320 -25.73 -1.33 -28.89
N ALA A 321 -25.10 -2.28 -29.59
CA ALA A 321 -23.74 -2.73 -29.28
C ALA A 321 -22.81 -1.53 -29.02
N PRO A 322 -22.07 -1.49 -27.90
CA PRO A 322 -21.09 -0.43 -27.65
C PRO A 322 -20.10 -0.35 -28.80
N ARG A 323 -19.77 0.88 -29.23
CA ARG A 323 -18.77 1.09 -30.29
C ARG A 323 -17.38 0.76 -29.75
N PRO A 324 -16.61 -0.17 -30.37
CA PRO A 324 -15.28 -0.56 -29.90
C PRO A 324 -14.30 0.60 -29.72
N GLY A 325 -14.41 1.64 -30.57
CA GLY A 325 -13.52 2.82 -30.53
C GLY A 325 -13.64 3.70 -29.28
N ARG A 326 -14.62 3.48 -28.40
CA ARG A 326 -14.81 4.29 -27.17
C ARG A 326 -14.29 3.62 -25.90
N ALA A 327 -14.17 2.29 -25.88
CA ALA A 327 -13.79 1.56 -24.67
C ALA A 327 -12.35 1.86 -24.23
N GLY A 328 -11.38 1.81 -25.15
CA GLY A 328 -9.97 2.07 -24.84
C GLY A 328 -9.71 3.50 -24.33
N PRO A 329 -10.15 4.55 -25.03
CA PRO A 329 -10.02 5.93 -24.54
C PRO A 329 -10.67 6.14 -23.17
N ALA A 330 -11.83 5.50 -22.91
CA ALA A 330 -12.48 5.61 -21.60
C ALA A 330 -11.62 5.04 -20.45
N VAL A 331 -10.92 3.92 -20.65
CA VAL A 331 -9.95 3.39 -19.66
C VAL A 331 -8.89 4.44 -19.34
N LEU A 332 -8.33 5.10 -20.37
CA LEU A 332 -7.26 6.09 -20.20
C LEU A 332 -7.77 7.38 -19.52
N LEU A 333 -8.98 7.84 -19.86
CA LEU A 333 -9.64 8.94 -19.14
C LEU A 333 -9.87 8.61 -17.66
N GLY A 334 -10.28 7.37 -17.35
CA GLY A 334 -10.35 6.88 -15.98
C GLY A 334 -8.99 6.87 -15.28
N GLY A 335 -7.92 6.55 -16.02
CA GLY A 335 -6.53 6.63 -15.55
C GLY A 335 -6.13 8.03 -15.10
N LEU A 336 -6.61 9.09 -15.77
CA LEU A 336 -6.35 10.47 -15.34
C LEU A 336 -7.04 10.81 -14.02
N VAL A 337 -8.23 10.26 -13.78
CA VAL A 337 -8.93 10.41 -12.49
C VAL A 337 -8.22 9.62 -11.38
N PHE A 338 -7.73 8.41 -11.69
CA PHE A 338 -6.86 7.67 -10.77
C PHE A 338 -5.63 8.50 -10.39
N LEU A 339 -4.91 9.03 -11.39
CA LEU A 339 -3.68 9.78 -11.15
C LEU A 339 -3.94 11.06 -10.36
N GLY A 340 -4.92 11.88 -10.80
CA GLY A 340 -5.28 13.11 -10.12
C GLY A 340 -5.83 12.87 -8.71
N GLY A 341 -6.61 11.79 -8.51
CA GLY A 341 -7.10 11.38 -7.19
C GLY A 341 -5.99 10.87 -6.27
N LEU A 342 -5.01 10.14 -6.80
CA LEU A 342 -3.86 9.66 -6.04
C LEU A 342 -2.99 10.82 -5.54
N PHE A 343 -2.52 11.66 -6.46
CA PHE A 343 -1.71 12.83 -6.09
C PHE A 343 -2.52 13.83 -5.25
N GLY A 344 -3.81 14.03 -5.56
CA GLY A 344 -4.71 14.84 -4.75
C GLY A 344 -4.96 14.26 -3.36
N TYR A 345 -4.86 12.95 -3.14
CA TYR A 345 -4.94 12.40 -1.79
C TYR A 345 -3.65 12.69 -1.03
N TYR A 346 -2.50 12.25 -1.53
CA TYR A 346 -1.22 12.37 -0.80
C TYR A 346 -0.70 13.80 -0.69
N ALA A 347 -0.93 14.66 -1.68
CA ALA A 347 -0.57 16.09 -1.57
C ALA A 347 -1.39 16.82 -0.49
N GLY A 348 -2.50 16.25 -0.02
CA GLY A 348 -3.28 16.85 1.06
C GLY A 348 -2.54 16.85 2.40
N TYR A 349 -1.56 15.95 2.58
CA TYR A 349 -0.66 15.99 3.72
C TYR A 349 0.21 17.24 3.65
N ASP A 350 0.97 17.41 2.56
CA ASP A 350 1.81 18.61 2.33
C ASP A 350 1.04 19.94 2.33
N LEU A 351 -0.20 19.94 1.82
CA LEU A 351 -1.01 21.15 1.63
C LEU A 351 -2.00 21.42 2.77
N GLY A 352 -2.06 20.55 3.78
CA GLY A 352 -2.83 20.77 5.01
C GLY A 352 -4.36 20.75 4.86
N TYR A 353 -4.92 20.20 3.77
CA TYR A 353 -6.37 19.98 3.67
C TYR A 353 -6.74 18.55 4.09
N ARG A 354 -8.04 18.30 4.26
CA ARG A 354 -8.57 16.96 4.56
C ARG A 354 -8.44 16.04 3.34
N ALA A 355 -7.26 15.47 3.15
CA ALA A 355 -6.86 14.55 2.07
C ALA A 355 -7.93 13.47 1.81
N ASP A 356 -8.45 12.86 2.87
CA ASP A 356 -9.51 11.84 2.86
C ASP A 356 -10.76 12.22 2.05
N ALA A 357 -11.09 13.52 1.96
CA ALA A 357 -12.24 14.01 1.21
C ALA A 357 -12.13 13.70 -0.29
N VAL A 358 -10.90 13.57 -0.81
CA VAL A 358 -10.63 13.18 -2.21
C VAL A 358 -11.09 11.74 -2.45
N LEU A 359 -10.85 10.82 -1.51
CA LEU A 359 -11.31 9.43 -1.63
C LEU A 359 -12.84 9.35 -1.61
N VAL A 360 -13.49 10.13 -0.74
CA VAL A 360 -14.96 10.23 -0.72
C VAL A 360 -15.49 10.82 -2.02
N ALA A 361 -14.85 11.85 -2.57
CA ALA A 361 -15.25 12.45 -3.85
C ALA A 361 -15.13 11.46 -5.02
N VAL A 362 -14.07 10.65 -5.05
CA VAL A 362 -13.91 9.58 -6.05
C VAL A 362 -14.98 8.48 -5.86
N ALA A 363 -15.29 8.09 -4.62
CA ALA A 363 -16.37 7.14 -4.34
C ALA A 363 -17.76 7.66 -4.78
N VAL A 364 -18.02 8.95 -4.57
CA VAL A 364 -19.23 9.64 -5.06
C VAL A 364 -19.25 9.67 -6.59
N LEU A 365 -18.12 9.96 -7.25
CA LEU A 365 -18.01 9.93 -8.71
C LEU A 365 -18.35 8.54 -9.26
N ILE A 366 -17.79 7.48 -8.70
CA ILE A 366 -18.07 6.10 -9.09
C ILE A 366 -19.56 5.81 -8.93
N THR A 367 -20.11 6.13 -7.76
CA THR A 367 -21.51 5.91 -7.41
C THR A 367 -22.46 6.65 -8.35
N ALA A 368 -22.28 7.96 -8.54
CA ALA A 368 -23.14 8.81 -9.35
C ALA A 368 -23.09 8.36 -10.82
N THR A 369 -21.90 8.08 -11.34
CA THR A 369 -21.70 7.66 -12.73
C THR A 369 -22.35 6.31 -12.99
N ALA A 370 -22.12 5.32 -12.12
CA ALA A 370 -22.73 4.00 -12.23
C ALA A 370 -24.26 4.05 -12.09
N ALA A 371 -24.77 4.81 -11.13
CA ALA A 371 -26.21 4.92 -10.86
C ALA A 371 -26.96 5.64 -12.00
N VAL A 372 -26.42 6.75 -12.51
CA VAL A 372 -27.04 7.51 -13.62
C VAL A 372 -27.05 6.65 -14.89
N HIS A 373 -25.93 6.01 -15.22
CA HIS A 373 -25.83 5.16 -16.41
C HIS A 373 -26.71 3.92 -16.32
N GLY A 374 -26.65 3.21 -15.20
CA GLY A 374 -27.45 2.02 -14.93
C GLY A 374 -28.95 2.30 -15.00
N ARG A 375 -29.42 3.40 -14.39
CA ARG A 375 -30.84 3.82 -14.42
C ARG A 375 -31.32 4.17 -15.81
N ARG A 376 -30.49 4.84 -16.62
CA ARG A 376 -30.85 5.16 -18.02
C ARG A 376 -31.10 3.88 -18.79
N LYS A 377 -30.18 2.91 -18.72
CA LYS A 377 -30.33 1.61 -19.36
C LYS A 377 -31.52 0.80 -18.84
N ASP A 378 -31.79 0.85 -17.54
CA ASP A 378 -32.95 0.17 -16.94
C ASP A 378 -34.28 0.76 -17.44
N ARG A 379 -34.41 2.09 -17.46
CA ARG A 379 -35.58 2.78 -18.04
C ARG A 379 -35.80 2.42 -19.51
N ASP A 380 -34.72 2.42 -20.30
CA ASP A 380 -34.78 2.09 -21.74
C ASP A 380 -35.15 0.63 -21.99
N SER A 381 -35.05 -0.23 -20.97
CA SER A 381 -35.27 -1.66 -21.11
C SER A 381 -36.75 -2.05 -21.21
N GLY A 382 -37.69 -1.21 -20.78
CA GLY A 382 -39.11 -1.59 -20.67
C GLY A 382 -39.32 -2.83 -19.77
N SER A 383 -40.55 -3.13 -19.40
CA SER A 383 -40.90 -4.18 -18.42
C SER A 383 -40.57 -5.65 -18.80
N ARG A 384 -39.67 -5.90 -19.77
CA ARG A 384 -39.40 -7.23 -20.35
C ARG A 384 -38.05 -7.86 -19.99
N VAL A 385 -37.23 -7.23 -19.15
CA VAL A 385 -36.04 -7.94 -18.62
C VAL A 385 -36.51 -8.92 -17.56
N ARG A 386 -36.56 -10.21 -17.92
CA ARG A 386 -36.62 -11.28 -16.92
C ARG A 386 -35.38 -11.13 -16.04
N HIS A 387 -35.55 -10.66 -14.81
CA HIS A 387 -34.55 -10.86 -13.77
C HIS A 387 -34.23 -12.36 -13.76
N PRO A 388 -32.97 -12.79 -13.94
CA PRO A 388 -32.62 -14.19 -13.76
C PRO A 388 -33.14 -14.59 -12.40
N ALA A 389 -33.98 -15.64 -12.38
CA ALA A 389 -34.51 -16.17 -11.15
C ALA A 389 -33.34 -16.43 -10.17
N VAL A 390 -33.62 -16.24 -8.90
CA VAL A 390 -32.78 -16.47 -7.71
C VAL A 390 -32.06 -17.84 -7.72
N HIS A 391 -32.38 -18.74 -8.66
CA HIS A 391 -31.79 -20.06 -8.89
C HIS A 391 -30.29 -20.16 -9.22
N ARG A 392 -29.53 -19.07 -9.39
CA ARG A 392 -28.04 -19.15 -9.49
C ARG A 392 -27.31 -18.89 -8.17
N TRP A 393 -28.05 -18.56 -7.10
CA TRP A 393 -27.49 -18.28 -5.78
C TRP A 393 -26.90 -19.50 -5.08
N PRO A 394 -27.41 -20.75 -5.17
CA PRO A 394 -26.82 -21.85 -4.41
C PRO A 394 -25.36 -22.11 -4.79
N GLY A 395 -25.04 -22.13 -6.09
CA GLY A 395 -23.67 -22.32 -6.55
C GLY A 395 -22.76 -21.11 -6.26
N ALA A 396 -23.27 -19.89 -6.35
CA ALA A 396 -22.53 -18.69 -6.01
C ALA A 396 -22.30 -18.55 -4.49
N VAL A 397 -23.28 -18.92 -3.66
CA VAL A 397 -23.20 -18.96 -2.20
C VAL A 397 -22.29 -20.10 -1.74
N VAL A 398 -22.33 -21.27 -2.38
CA VAL A 398 -21.40 -22.38 -2.10
C VAL A 398 -19.99 -22.02 -2.56
N ALA A 399 -19.81 -21.39 -3.72
CA ALA A 399 -18.50 -20.91 -4.17
C ALA A 399 -17.98 -19.79 -3.25
N ALA A 400 -18.84 -18.85 -2.86
CA ALA A 400 -18.56 -17.81 -1.89
C ALA A 400 -18.17 -18.37 -0.52
N ALA A 401 -18.93 -19.34 0.00
CA ALA A 401 -18.67 -20.01 1.26
C ALA A 401 -17.42 -20.89 1.18
N GLY A 402 -17.16 -21.54 0.05
CA GLY A 402 -15.96 -22.35 -0.19
C GLY A 402 -14.71 -21.49 -0.37
N THR A 403 -14.80 -20.37 -1.07
CA THR A 403 -13.72 -19.38 -1.19
C THR A 403 -13.49 -18.71 0.16
N ALA A 404 -14.55 -18.28 0.86
CA ALA A 404 -14.43 -17.77 2.22
C ALA A 404 -13.76 -18.82 3.11
N ALA A 405 -14.22 -20.08 3.13
CA ALA A 405 -13.61 -21.15 3.92
C ALA A 405 -12.13 -21.38 3.54
N ALA A 406 -11.79 -21.42 2.25
CA ALA A 406 -10.40 -21.57 1.81
C ALA A 406 -9.49 -20.40 2.24
N VAL A 407 -10.04 -19.18 2.27
CA VAL A 407 -9.34 -17.96 2.72
C VAL A 407 -9.31 -17.86 4.25
N PHE A 408 -10.37 -18.28 4.94
CA PHE A 408 -10.44 -18.45 6.39
C PHE A 408 -9.46 -19.51 6.89
N LEU A 409 -9.07 -20.44 6.02
CA LEU A 409 -7.99 -21.38 6.29
C LEU A 409 -6.61 -20.77 6.06
N LEU A 410 -6.42 -19.63 5.37
CA LEU A 410 -5.09 -19.03 5.16
C LEU A 410 -4.27 -18.80 6.44
N PRO A 411 -4.82 -18.28 7.56
CA PRO A 411 -4.05 -18.15 8.80
C PRO A 411 -3.70 -19.51 9.45
N PHE A 412 -4.39 -20.59 9.07
CA PHE A 412 -4.16 -21.96 9.57
C PHE A 412 -3.40 -22.86 8.58
N VAL A 413 -3.41 -22.52 7.29
CA VAL A 413 -2.49 -23.04 6.30
C VAL A 413 -1.20 -22.34 6.63
N THR A 414 -0.44 -22.97 7.50
CA THR A 414 1.00 -22.79 7.52
C THR A 414 1.49 -23.13 6.10
N VAL A 415 1.48 -22.17 5.17
CA VAL A 415 2.74 -21.88 4.51
C VAL A 415 3.60 -21.64 5.72
N PRO A 416 4.47 -22.59 6.07
CA PRO A 416 5.18 -22.41 7.32
C PRO A 416 5.82 -21.01 7.21
N ALA A 417 6.16 -20.41 8.33
CA ALA A 417 7.30 -19.53 8.34
C ALA A 417 8.60 -20.24 7.81
N ALA A 418 8.50 -21.26 6.92
CA ALA A 418 9.49 -21.81 6.01
C ALA A 418 9.73 -20.85 4.85
N ALA A 419 9.87 -19.58 5.16
CA ALA A 419 11.18 -19.04 5.43
C ALA A 419 10.88 -17.61 5.86
N THR A 420 10.83 -17.31 7.15
CA THR A 420 11.29 -15.98 7.53
C THR A 420 12.69 -15.88 6.91
N PRO A 421 12.92 -15.02 5.90
CA PRO A 421 14.27 -14.84 5.36
C PRO A 421 15.22 -14.32 6.45
N PHE A 422 14.62 -13.81 7.52
CA PHE A 422 15.25 -13.36 8.73
C PHE A 422 15.84 -14.53 9.52
N PRO A 423 17.13 -14.46 9.88
CA PRO A 423 17.70 -15.36 10.87
C PRO A 423 16.95 -15.22 12.19
N ALA A 424 16.87 -16.32 12.96
CA ALA A 424 16.25 -16.30 14.28
C ALA A 424 16.94 -15.26 15.18
N ALA A 425 16.15 -14.47 15.89
CA ALA A 425 16.65 -13.55 16.90
C ALA A 425 17.51 -14.32 17.93
N ALA A 426 18.65 -13.76 18.30
CA ALA A 426 19.45 -14.32 19.38
C ALA A 426 18.73 -14.07 20.70
N ALA A 427 18.48 -15.12 21.49
CA ALA A 427 18.01 -14.98 22.86
C ALA A 427 19.18 -14.54 23.74
N GLY A 428 19.37 -13.22 23.88
CA GLY A 428 20.30 -12.61 24.83
C GLY A 428 19.66 -12.48 26.23
N GLY A 429 20.34 -12.98 27.26
CA GLY A 429 19.88 -12.90 28.65
C GLY A 429 19.94 -11.48 29.21
N ALA A 430 19.17 -11.25 30.29
CA ALA A 430 19.13 -10.00 31.04
C ALA A 430 20.56 -9.57 31.48
N ASP A 431 21.09 -8.57 30.79
CA ASP A 431 22.24 -7.77 31.21
C ASP A 431 21.70 -6.51 31.92
N GLU A 432 22.50 -5.90 32.80
CA GLU A 432 22.23 -4.57 33.40
C GLU A 432 22.17 -3.42 32.37
N GLU A 433 22.37 -3.75 31.09
CA GLU A 433 22.46 -2.84 29.97
C GLU A 433 21.14 -2.77 29.19
N LEU A 434 20.62 -1.55 29.01
CA LEU A 434 19.54 -1.23 28.09
C LEU A 434 20.12 -0.84 26.73
N ARG A 435 19.87 -1.64 25.69
CA ARG A 435 20.30 -1.39 24.31
C ARG A 435 19.17 -0.74 23.52
N VAL A 436 19.41 0.48 23.05
CA VAL A 436 18.43 1.28 22.29
C VAL A 436 18.96 1.56 20.89
N VAL A 437 18.12 1.38 19.88
CA VAL A 437 18.37 1.80 18.49
C VAL A 437 17.33 2.86 18.10
N ALA A 438 17.75 3.91 17.41
CA ALA A 438 16.85 4.81 16.69
C ALA A 438 17.12 4.72 15.18
N TYR A 439 16.07 4.55 14.39
CA TYR A 439 16.19 4.35 12.95
C TYR A 439 15.01 4.94 12.15
N ASN A 440 15.28 5.93 11.30
CA ASN A 440 14.37 6.34 10.24
C ASN A 440 14.37 5.28 9.11
N LEU A 441 13.20 4.69 8.83
CA LEU A 441 13.07 3.56 7.91
C LEU A 441 12.93 3.95 6.44
N ARG A 442 12.69 5.23 6.12
CA ARG A 442 12.37 5.67 4.76
C ARG A 442 11.27 4.81 4.12
N MET A 443 10.25 4.46 4.91
CA MET A 443 9.15 3.57 4.51
C MET A 443 9.58 2.16 4.05
N GLY A 444 10.77 1.71 4.46
CA GLY A 444 11.36 0.42 4.09
C GLY A 444 12.18 0.43 2.80
N TYR A 445 12.54 1.61 2.27
CA TYR A 445 13.31 1.74 1.03
C TYR A 445 14.78 2.11 1.26
N ASP A 446 15.68 1.40 0.61
CA ASP A 446 17.12 1.67 0.63
C ASP A 446 17.48 2.97 -0.13
N THR A 447 18.77 3.34 -0.11
CA THR A 447 19.28 4.52 -0.84
C THR A 447 19.07 4.44 -2.36
N ALA A 448 18.95 3.23 -2.92
CA ALA A 448 18.65 2.99 -4.33
C ALA A 448 17.14 3.00 -4.65
N GLY A 449 16.26 3.13 -3.66
CA GLY A 449 14.81 3.10 -3.82
C GLY A 449 14.23 1.69 -4.01
N THR A 450 14.97 0.65 -3.60
CA THR A 450 14.50 -0.74 -3.50
C THR A 450 13.91 -0.98 -2.12
N TYR A 451 12.79 -1.68 -2.03
CA TYR A 451 12.26 -2.08 -0.73
C TYR A 451 13.16 -3.15 -0.10
N ASP A 452 13.80 -2.86 1.04
CA ASP A 452 14.81 -3.72 1.68
C ASP A 452 14.58 -3.90 3.19
N ILE A 453 13.40 -4.41 3.54
CA ILE A 453 13.06 -4.67 4.93
C ILE A 453 13.88 -5.80 5.58
N GLU A 454 14.43 -6.71 4.75
CA GLU A 454 15.32 -7.79 5.18
C GLU A 454 16.67 -7.25 5.66
N GLY A 455 17.24 -6.29 4.92
CA GLY A 455 18.43 -5.55 5.32
C GLY A 455 18.21 -4.77 6.62
N VAL A 456 17.09 -4.05 6.74
CA VAL A 456 16.72 -3.32 7.97
C VAL A 456 16.66 -4.25 9.17
N ALA A 457 15.88 -5.34 9.10
CA ALA A 457 15.77 -6.29 10.20
C ALA A 457 17.13 -6.89 10.57
N THR A 458 17.94 -7.28 9.58
CA THR A 458 19.29 -7.82 9.82
C THR A 458 20.20 -6.81 10.51
N ALA A 459 20.13 -5.52 10.14
CA ALA A 459 20.92 -4.47 10.78
C ALA A 459 20.53 -4.28 12.25
N ILE A 460 19.22 -4.30 12.56
CA ILE A 460 18.70 -4.21 13.92
C ILE A 460 19.12 -5.45 14.74
N GLN A 461 18.92 -6.65 14.22
CA GLN A 461 19.27 -7.92 14.90
C GLN A 461 20.75 -8.01 15.28
N ARG A 462 21.66 -7.41 14.50
CA ARG A 462 23.10 -7.39 14.81
C ARG A 462 23.44 -6.60 16.07
N VAL A 463 22.60 -5.64 16.46
CA VAL A 463 22.75 -4.85 17.69
C VAL A 463 22.14 -5.57 18.89
N ASP A 464 21.17 -6.46 18.65
CA ASP A 464 20.37 -7.13 19.69
C ASP A 464 19.69 -6.15 20.68
N PRO A 465 18.90 -5.16 20.20
CA PRO A 465 18.38 -4.07 21.02
C PRO A 465 17.13 -4.43 21.81
N ASP A 466 17.04 -3.97 23.05
CA ASP A 466 15.85 -4.10 23.89
C ASP A 466 14.69 -3.23 23.40
N VAL A 467 15.04 -2.07 22.83
CA VAL A 467 14.10 -1.07 22.31
C VAL A 467 14.59 -0.54 20.96
N VAL A 468 13.68 -0.43 20.00
CA VAL A 468 13.91 0.24 18.72
C VAL A 468 12.89 1.35 18.55
N LEU A 469 13.39 2.58 18.35
CA LEU A 469 12.62 3.78 18.06
C LEU A 469 12.62 3.99 16.54
N LEU A 470 11.45 3.96 15.91
CA LEU A 470 11.32 3.96 14.47
C LEU A 470 10.62 5.22 13.98
N SER A 471 11.24 5.92 13.03
CA SER A 471 10.64 7.03 12.30
C SER A 471 10.25 6.58 10.89
N GLU A 472 9.30 7.29 10.27
CA GLU A 472 8.87 7.00 8.89
C GLU A 472 8.39 5.55 8.72
N VAL A 473 7.46 5.15 9.58
CA VAL A 473 6.83 3.83 9.56
C VAL A 473 5.58 3.86 8.67
N ASP A 474 5.55 2.97 7.67
CA ASP A 474 4.43 2.80 6.75
C ASP A 474 3.62 1.54 7.09
N ARG A 475 2.31 1.68 7.23
CA ARG A 475 1.38 0.57 7.49
C ARG A 475 0.30 0.43 6.41
N GLY A 476 0.59 0.82 5.17
CA GLY A 476 -0.27 0.53 4.01
C GLY A 476 -0.55 1.71 3.09
N TRP A 477 0.32 2.72 2.98
CA TRP A 477 0.20 3.71 1.91
C TRP A 477 0.40 3.06 0.56
N PHE A 478 -0.64 3.16 -0.28
CA PHE A 478 -0.59 2.65 -1.64
C PHE A 478 0.50 3.34 -2.49
N LEU A 479 0.83 4.60 -2.18
CA LEU A 479 1.95 5.32 -2.83
C LEU A 479 3.30 4.63 -2.58
N ASN A 480 3.44 3.97 -1.43
CA ASN A 480 4.65 3.25 -1.01
C ASN A 480 4.51 1.74 -1.27
N GLY A 481 3.67 1.35 -2.23
CA GLY A 481 3.45 -0.06 -2.57
C GLY A 481 2.57 -0.84 -1.58
N GLY A 482 2.08 -0.20 -0.52
CA GLY A 482 1.06 -0.71 0.40
C GLY A 482 1.51 -1.87 1.27
N GLN A 483 2.74 -1.82 1.81
CA GLN A 483 3.27 -2.82 2.76
C GLN A 483 2.91 -2.42 4.21
N ASP A 484 2.89 -3.38 5.15
CA ASP A 484 2.93 -3.07 6.59
C ASP A 484 4.37 -3.28 7.10
N VAL A 485 5.18 -2.22 7.04
CA VAL A 485 6.59 -2.24 7.43
C VAL A 485 6.73 -2.62 8.91
N LEU A 486 5.85 -2.10 9.76
CA LEU A 486 5.89 -2.37 11.20
C LEU A 486 5.56 -3.83 11.52
N GLY A 487 4.47 -4.34 10.93
CA GLY A 487 4.08 -5.75 11.12
C GLY A 487 5.18 -6.71 10.67
N VAL A 488 5.78 -6.44 9.51
CA VAL A 488 6.90 -7.27 9.00
C VAL A 488 8.13 -7.22 9.89
N LEU A 489 8.47 -6.05 10.47
CA LEU A 489 9.60 -5.93 11.41
C LEU A 489 9.31 -6.57 12.76
N SER A 490 8.11 -6.39 13.30
CA SER A 490 7.68 -7.01 14.55
C SER A 490 7.82 -8.53 14.49
N ASP A 491 7.30 -9.15 13.41
CA ASP A 491 7.43 -10.58 13.16
C ASP A 491 8.90 -11.02 12.97
N ALA A 492 9.71 -10.22 12.27
CA ALA A 492 11.11 -10.55 11.98
C ALA A 492 12.02 -10.45 13.21
N LEU A 493 11.69 -9.55 14.13
CA LEU A 493 12.48 -9.25 15.32
C LEU A 493 11.96 -9.95 16.59
N ASP A 494 10.74 -10.52 16.53
CA ASP A 494 10.04 -11.10 17.68
C ASP A 494 9.87 -10.05 18.81
N MET A 495 9.43 -8.85 18.44
CA MET A 495 9.28 -7.69 19.32
C MET A 495 7.87 -7.13 19.26
N GLU A 496 7.31 -6.77 20.41
CA GLU A 496 6.01 -6.11 20.51
C GLU A 496 6.07 -4.71 19.90
N ALA A 497 5.04 -4.34 19.13
CA ALA A 497 4.99 -3.10 18.36
C ALA A 497 3.92 -2.13 18.88
N VAL A 498 4.32 -0.89 19.15
CA VAL A 498 3.41 0.23 19.42
C VAL A 498 3.56 1.26 18.31
N PHE A 499 2.46 1.62 17.66
CA PHE A 499 2.43 2.56 16.55
C PHE A 499 1.70 3.84 16.92
N ALA A 500 2.20 4.99 16.49
CA ALA A 500 1.53 6.26 16.64
C ALA A 500 1.40 7.03 15.31
N PRO A 501 0.16 7.29 14.85
CA PRO A 501 -0.16 8.11 13.69
C PRO A 501 0.43 9.53 13.75
N ALA A 502 1.14 9.95 12.71
CA ALA A 502 1.68 11.32 12.57
C ALA A 502 1.04 12.08 11.40
N ALA A 503 1.06 11.49 10.19
CA ALA A 503 0.49 12.10 8.99
C ALA A 503 -0.98 11.69 8.80
N ASP A 504 -1.22 10.37 8.84
CA ASP A 504 -2.55 9.77 8.84
C ASP A 504 -2.57 8.49 9.67
N GLN A 505 -3.67 7.74 9.57
CA GLN A 505 -3.92 6.52 10.35
C GLN A 505 -2.87 5.41 10.17
N VAL A 506 -2.05 5.45 9.13
CA VAL A 506 -1.12 4.36 8.76
C VAL A 506 0.30 4.85 8.49
N TRP A 507 0.61 6.11 8.79
CA TRP A 507 1.96 6.66 8.65
C TRP A 507 2.35 7.47 9.88
N GLY A 508 3.51 7.15 10.47
CA GLY A 508 4.00 7.81 11.68
C GLY A 508 5.24 7.16 12.26
N ASP A 509 5.32 7.12 13.59
CA ASP A 509 6.46 6.55 14.31
C ASP A 509 6.03 5.30 15.09
N ALA A 510 7.00 4.51 15.52
CA ALA A 510 6.74 3.31 16.31
C ALA A 510 7.83 3.01 17.32
N VAL A 511 7.49 2.20 18.31
CA VAL A 511 8.42 1.54 19.22
C VAL A 511 8.29 0.03 19.02
N LEU A 512 9.41 -0.66 18.83
CA LEU A 512 9.50 -2.11 18.98
C LEU A 512 10.25 -2.42 20.29
N THR A 513 9.75 -3.34 21.11
CA THR A 513 10.44 -3.75 22.33
C THR A 513 10.23 -5.23 22.66
N ARG A 514 11.21 -5.83 23.32
CA ARG A 514 11.11 -7.15 23.97
C ARG A 514 10.74 -7.05 25.45
N LEU A 515 10.75 -5.84 26.00
CA LEU A 515 10.51 -5.57 27.41
C LEU A 515 9.00 -5.45 27.67
N PRO A 516 8.52 -5.82 28.87
CA PRO A 516 7.12 -5.64 29.22
C PRO A 516 6.70 -4.18 29.12
N ILE A 517 5.60 -3.91 28.40
CA ILE A 517 5.01 -2.58 28.27
C ILE A 517 4.05 -2.34 29.43
N VAL A 518 4.24 -1.22 30.13
CA VAL A 518 3.44 -0.80 31.29
C VAL A 518 2.40 0.25 30.90
N GLU A 519 2.80 1.21 30.06
CA GLU A 519 1.97 2.37 29.69
C GLU A 519 2.37 2.86 28.29
N THR A 520 1.38 3.32 27.53
CA THR A 520 1.59 3.95 26.22
C THR A 520 0.81 5.27 26.17
N VAL A 521 1.44 6.32 25.62
CA VAL A 521 0.81 7.63 25.44
C VAL A 521 1.28 8.25 24.11
N GLY A 522 0.34 8.63 23.26
CA GLY A 522 0.62 9.32 22.00
C GLY A 522 0.36 10.82 22.09
N HIS A 523 1.35 11.63 21.74
CA HIS A 523 1.29 13.08 21.77
C HIS A 523 1.35 13.66 20.35
N ARG A 524 0.26 14.28 19.87
CA ARG A 524 0.30 14.98 18.58
C ARG A 524 1.08 16.30 18.71
N LEU A 525 2.07 16.49 17.85
CA LEU A 525 2.81 17.74 17.77
C LEU A 525 2.16 18.68 16.76
N ARG A 526 2.23 19.99 17.03
CA ARG A 526 1.70 21.00 16.11
C ARG A 526 2.62 21.07 14.88
N SER A 527 2.05 21.20 13.69
CA SER A 527 2.84 21.25 12.44
C SER A 527 3.75 22.48 12.36
N TYR A 528 3.32 23.64 12.88
CA TYR A 528 4.06 24.91 12.76
C TYR A 528 4.52 25.27 11.33
N GLY A 529 3.77 24.80 10.31
CA GLY A 529 4.09 25.03 8.90
C GLY A 529 4.95 23.94 8.27
N ALA A 530 5.25 22.86 8.98
CA ALA A 530 5.80 21.65 8.41
C ALA A 530 4.77 20.97 7.47
N PRO A 531 5.21 20.41 6.33
CA PRO A 531 4.32 19.84 5.32
C PRO A 531 3.64 18.56 5.82
N ILE A 532 4.31 17.74 6.61
CA ILE A 532 3.77 16.48 7.13
C ILE A 532 3.56 16.60 8.65
N GLY A 533 2.58 15.88 9.18
CA GLY A 533 2.30 15.85 10.62
C GLY A 533 3.41 15.16 11.41
N ALA A 534 3.52 15.50 12.70
CA ALA A 534 4.50 14.94 13.63
C ALA A 534 3.82 14.52 14.94
N GLN A 535 4.42 13.55 15.63
CA GLN A 535 3.93 13.03 16.91
C GLN A 535 5.11 12.63 17.80
N ALA A 536 4.86 12.45 19.10
CA ALA A 536 5.79 11.81 20.03
C ALA A 536 5.08 10.65 20.75
N LEU A 537 5.66 9.45 20.66
CA LEU A 537 5.11 8.22 21.22
C LEU A 537 5.91 7.85 22.46
N SER A 538 5.31 8.05 23.63
CA SER A 538 5.83 7.59 24.92
C SER A 538 5.40 6.14 25.18
N VAL A 539 6.37 5.27 25.44
CA VAL A 539 6.15 3.89 25.88
C VAL A 539 6.94 3.66 27.15
N VAL A 540 6.28 3.23 28.21
CA VAL A 540 6.93 2.89 29.47
C VAL A 540 7.18 1.39 29.47
N VAL A 541 8.45 1.01 29.59
CA VAL A 541 8.90 -0.38 29.62
C VAL A 541 9.51 -0.73 30.97
N GLU A 542 9.38 -1.99 31.37
CA GLU A 542 10.00 -2.50 32.59
C GLU A 542 11.35 -3.16 32.27
N HIS A 543 12.42 -2.64 32.89
CA HIS A 543 13.78 -3.18 32.78
C HIS A 543 14.40 -3.30 34.17
N GLU A 544 14.75 -4.52 34.59
CA GLU A 544 15.29 -4.82 35.93
C GLU A 544 14.53 -4.13 37.09
N ASP A 545 13.22 -4.38 37.17
CA ASP A 545 12.29 -3.80 38.16
C ASP A 545 12.21 -2.26 38.15
N THR A 546 12.73 -1.61 37.09
CA THR A 546 12.70 -0.16 36.90
C THR A 546 11.89 0.19 35.67
N GLU A 547 10.92 1.08 35.84
CA GLU A 547 10.17 1.65 34.72
C GLU A 547 11.01 2.71 34.02
N ILE A 548 11.23 2.53 32.72
CA ILE A 548 11.95 3.46 31.85
C ILE A 548 10.96 3.93 30.78
N GLU A 549 10.89 5.24 30.55
CA GLU A 549 10.09 5.78 29.46
C GLU A 549 10.95 5.98 28.22
N VAL A 550 10.50 5.42 27.10
CA VAL A 550 11.13 5.59 25.79
C VAL A 550 10.18 6.37 24.89
N ILE A 551 10.70 7.43 24.26
CA ILE A 551 9.94 8.34 23.42
C ILE A 551 10.48 8.27 21.99
N SER A 552 9.69 7.73 21.07
CA SER A 552 9.98 7.77 19.64
C SER A 552 9.28 8.96 18.99
N THR A 553 10.01 9.74 18.19
CA THR A 553 9.43 10.90 17.49
C THR A 553 10.20 11.21 16.21
N HIS A 554 9.48 11.70 15.20
CA HIS A 554 10.04 12.33 14.01
C HIS A 554 9.60 13.80 13.94
N LEU A 555 10.53 14.72 14.22
CA LEU A 555 10.23 16.15 14.09
C LEU A 555 10.30 16.58 12.63
N GLN A 556 9.35 17.38 12.19
CA GLN A 556 9.19 17.80 10.80
C GLN A 556 9.58 19.28 10.66
N PRO A 557 10.66 19.61 9.94
CA PRO A 557 11.09 20.98 9.76
C PRO A 557 10.17 21.73 8.77
N PRO A 558 9.86 23.01 9.01
CA PRO A 558 9.41 23.90 7.95
C PRO A 558 10.52 24.06 6.89
N ALA A 559 10.15 24.34 5.63
CA ALA A 559 11.05 24.29 4.47
C ALA A 559 12.44 24.95 4.59
N ASP A 560 12.61 25.97 5.45
CA ASP A 560 13.86 26.71 5.60
C ASP A 560 14.30 26.91 7.07
N ARG A 561 13.80 26.10 8.01
CA ARG A 561 14.05 26.30 9.46
C ARG A 561 14.14 24.98 10.22
N GLU A 562 14.92 24.98 11.30
CA GLU A 562 14.87 23.91 12.31
C GLU A 562 13.44 23.75 12.88
N PRO A 563 13.06 22.54 13.31
CA PRO A 563 11.78 22.28 13.95
C PRO A 563 11.72 22.79 15.41
N THR A 564 12.29 23.96 15.70
CA THR A 564 12.45 24.49 17.08
C THR A 564 11.14 24.56 17.87
N MET A 565 10.04 24.92 17.23
CA MET A 565 8.74 24.99 17.90
C MET A 565 8.18 23.60 18.24
N GLN A 566 8.45 22.59 17.41
CA GLN A 566 8.10 21.20 17.75
C GLN A 566 9.04 20.63 18.81
N ALA A 567 10.33 20.99 18.77
CA ALA A 567 11.28 20.64 19.81
C ALA A 567 10.88 21.25 21.16
N ALA A 568 10.31 22.47 21.18
CA ALA A 568 9.76 23.07 22.39
C ALA A 568 8.51 22.30 22.91
N ASP A 569 7.59 21.91 22.01
CA ASP A 569 6.44 21.07 22.38
C ASP A 569 6.91 19.71 22.95
N LEU A 570 7.93 19.07 22.35
CA LEU A 570 8.54 17.83 22.82
C LEU A 570 9.24 18.02 24.19
N ALA A 571 9.97 19.12 24.37
CA ALA A 571 10.62 19.45 25.64
C ALA A 571 9.61 19.58 26.78
N ASP A 572 8.46 20.20 26.53
CA ASP A 572 7.40 20.33 27.54
C ASP A 572 6.78 18.97 27.90
N ILE A 573 6.61 18.07 26.92
CA ILE A 573 6.21 16.67 27.16
C ILE A 573 7.24 15.96 28.03
N VAL A 574 8.53 16.04 27.68
CA VAL A 574 9.62 15.41 28.44
C VAL A 574 9.65 15.91 29.88
N ILE A 575 9.49 17.22 30.11
CA ILE A 575 9.45 17.79 31.47
C ILE A 575 8.25 17.25 32.27
N GLU A 576 7.07 17.18 31.66
CA GLU A 576 5.86 16.62 32.29
C GLU A 576 6.07 15.15 32.67
N ARG A 577 6.57 14.34 31.73
CA ARG A 577 6.79 12.90 31.91
C ARG A 577 7.91 12.61 32.91
N ALA A 578 9.01 13.37 32.88
CA ALA A 578 10.11 13.24 33.84
C ALA A 578 9.65 13.57 35.27
N GLY A 579 8.65 14.44 35.43
CA GLY A 579 7.99 14.73 36.70
C GLY A 579 7.32 13.51 37.37
N LEU A 580 7.11 12.42 36.63
CA LEU A 580 6.60 11.14 37.14
C LEU A 580 7.70 10.27 37.80
N GLY A 581 8.96 10.71 37.77
CA GLY A 581 10.07 10.07 38.47
C GLY A 581 10.74 8.90 37.74
N ARG A 582 10.50 8.76 36.44
CA ARG A 582 11.08 7.71 35.57
C ARG A 582 12.24 8.27 34.74
N PRO A 583 13.35 7.53 34.54
CA PRO A 583 14.34 7.88 33.53
C PRO A 583 13.71 7.86 32.13
N ILE A 584 14.12 8.81 31.27
CA ILE A 584 13.60 8.93 29.91
C ILE A 584 14.71 8.77 28.88
N VAL A 585 14.42 8.02 27.81
CA VAL A 585 15.16 7.98 26.55
C VAL A 585 14.29 8.60 25.46
N VAL A 586 14.81 9.54 24.69
CA VAL A 586 14.14 10.14 23.53
C VAL A 586 14.98 9.87 22.29
N GLY A 587 14.39 9.43 21.19
CA GLY A 587 15.13 9.25 19.95
C GLY A 587 14.29 9.08 18.69
N GLY A 588 14.97 9.22 17.55
CA GLY A 588 14.40 9.23 16.22
C GLY A 588 15.12 10.24 15.31
N ASP A 589 14.53 10.52 14.16
CA ASP A 589 14.94 11.62 13.29
C ASP A 589 14.38 12.95 13.83
N LEU A 590 15.24 13.76 14.46
CA LEU A 590 14.81 15.02 15.07
C LEU A 590 14.99 16.21 14.11
N ASN A 591 15.53 16.01 12.90
CA ASN A 591 15.71 17.04 11.88
C ASN A 591 16.43 18.33 12.36
N PHE A 592 17.29 18.23 13.37
CA PHE A 592 18.16 19.32 13.81
C PHE A 592 19.55 18.82 14.14
N ALA A 593 20.55 19.69 14.02
CA ALA A 593 21.92 19.40 14.40
C ALA A 593 22.19 19.76 15.88
N PRO A 594 23.25 19.19 16.50
CA PRO A 594 23.69 19.58 17.83
C PRO A 594 24.01 21.07 17.95
N ASN A 595 23.80 21.64 19.14
CA ASN A 595 24.03 23.05 19.49
C ASN A 595 23.10 24.08 18.79
N GLY A 596 22.14 23.62 17.98
CA GLY A 596 21.10 24.44 17.34
C GLY A 596 20.06 25.01 18.31
N ALA A 597 19.08 25.73 17.79
CA ALA A 597 18.00 26.28 18.62
C ALA A 597 17.06 25.17 19.12
N ALA A 598 16.74 24.20 18.26
CA ALA A 598 15.96 23.03 18.64
C ALA A 598 16.70 22.14 19.66
N TRP A 599 18.02 21.97 19.49
CA TRP A 599 18.86 21.23 20.44
C TRP A 599 18.79 21.82 21.87
N ARG A 600 18.85 23.16 21.99
CA ARG A 600 18.75 23.84 23.29
C ARG A 600 17.42 23.62 24.01
N GLU A 601 16.33 23.34 23.29
CA GLU A 601 15.06 22.96 23.92
C GLU A 601 15.17 21.57 24.59
N MET A 602 15.95 20.65 24.02
CA MET A 602 16.22 19.35 24.64
C MET A 602 17.07 19.51 25.92
N GLU A 603 18.10 20.36 25.87
CA GLU A 603 18.91 20.69 27.05
C GLU A 603 18.05 21.35 28.14
N ARG A 604 17.11 22.23 27.76
CA ARG A 604 16.13 22.83 28.68
C ARG A 604 15.26 21.77 29.36
N ALA A 605 14.94 20.68 28.67
CA ALA A 605 14.18 19.56 29.23
C ALA A 605 15.01 18.63 30.13
N GLY A 606 16.31 18.91 30.32
CA GLY A 606 17.21 18.06 31.10
C GLY A 606 17.67 16.80 30.35
N LEU A 607 17.65 16.84 29.00
CA LEU A 607 18.14 15.76 28.17
C LEU A 607 19.63 15.94 27.82
N TYR A 608 20.34 14.82 27.83
CA TYR A 608 21.76 14.69 27.54
C TYR A 608 21.98 13.82 26.31
N ASP A 609 23.03 14.11 25.56
CA ASP A 609 23.36 13.39 24.33
C ASP A 609 24.00 12.03 24.59
N ALA A 610 23.31 10.93 24.30
CA ALA A 610 23.89 9.60 24.44
C ALA A 610 25.06 9.39 23.45
N LEU A 611 25.10 10.14 22.34
CA LEU A 611 26.10 9.99 21.27
C LEU A 611 27.36 10.85 21.48
N PHE A 612 27.49 11.61 22.59
CA PHE A 612 28.50 12.69 22.70
C PHE A 612 29.96 12.26 22.45
N ARG A 613 30.35 11.02 22.77
CA ARG A 613 31.73 10.52 22.58
C ARG A 613 32.06 10.12 21.14
N ILE A 614 31.05 9.88 20.32
CA ILE A 614 31.23 9.52 18.91
C ILE A 614 31.00 10.70 17.97
N ARG A 615 30.58 11.87 18.48
CA ARG A 615 30.35 13.04 17.65
C ARG A 615 31.65 13.57 17.03
N PRO A 616 31.63 14.03 15.76
CA PRO A 616 30.46 14.10 14.88
C PRO A 616 29.98 12.71 14.43
N ALA A 617 28.66 12.49 14.49
CA ALA A 617 28.02 11.23 14.14
C ALA A 617 26.97 11.46 13.03
N PRO A 618 27.39 11.80 11.80
CA PRO A 618 26.45 12.07 10.72
C PRO A 618 25.73 10.80 10.31
N THR A 619 24.45 10.93 9.99
CA THR A 619 23.54 9.83 9.70
C THR A 619 22.83 9.99 8.36
N PHE A 620 22.79 11.20 7.80
CA PHE A 620 22.08 11.49 6.55
C PHE A 620 22.93 12.29 5.54
N PRO A 621 22.82 12.00 4.23
CA PRO A 621 22.26 10.77 3.67
C PRO A 621 23.19 9.57 3.93
N ALA A 622 22.64 8.36 4.09
CA ALA A 622 23.38 7.17 4.50
C ALA A 622 24.55 6.79 3.58
N ASP A 623 24.47 7.08 2.27
CA ASP A 623 25.51 6.79 1.29
C ASP A 623 26.68 7.81 1.31
N ARG A 624 26.43 9.00 1.87
CA ARG A 624 27.43 10.05 2.12
C ARG A 624 27.02 10.87 3.34
N PRO A 625 27.22 10.33 4.56
CA PRO A 625 26.71 10.98 5.76
C PRO A 625 27.36 12.34 6.00
N GLU A 626 26.55 13.39 6.03
CA GLU A 626 26.97 14.78 6.18
C GLU A 626 26.23 15.52 7.32
N LEU A 627 24.99 15.12 7.62
CA LEU A 627 24.11 15.75 8.62
C LEU A 627 23.94 14.85 9.84
N GLU A 628 23.98 15.44 11.04
CA GLU A 628 23.72 14.79 12.33
C GLU A 628 22.28 15.09 12.78
N ILE A 629 21.29 14.36 12.28
CA ILE A 629 19.86 14.63 12.55
C ILE A 629 19.12 13.54 13.30
N ASP A 630 19.69 12.33 13.37
CA ASP A 630 19.18 11.25 14.20
C ASP A 630 19.88 11.24 15.57
N HIS A 631 19.09 11.17 16.63
CA HIS A 631 19.59 11.36 18.00
C HIS A 631 19.02 10.31 18.97
N ILE A 632 19.81 10.03 20.01
CA ILE A 632 19.36 9.37 21.23
C ILE A 632 19.76 10.28 22.39
N LEU A 633 18.77 10.74 23.15
CA LEU A 633 18.90 11.67 24.25
C LEU A 633 18.36 11.04 25.54
N THR A 634 18.96 11.32 26.69
CA THR A 634 18.59 10.68 27.96
C THR A 634 18.56 11.65 29.14
N THR A 635 17.77 11.37 30.17
CA THR A 635 17.85 12.07 31.48
C THR A 635 19.03 11.60 32.35
N GLU A 636 19.33 12.29 33.47
CA GLU A 636 20.49 12.01 34.37
C GLU A 636 20.51 10.62 35.03
N GLY A 637 19.45 9.81 34.94
CA GLY A 637 19.38 8.46 35.52
C GLY A 637 19.96 7.33 34.65
N LEU A 638 20.45 7.65 33.44
CA LEU A 638 20.97 6.68 32.48
C LEU A 638 22.41 7.03 32.10
N VAL A 639 23.35 6.18 32.48
CA VAL A 639 24.77 6.30 32.15
C VAL A 639 25.02 5.58 30.84
N ARG A 640 25.56 6.29 29.84
CA ARG A 640 25.95 5.65 28.58
C ARG A 640 27.27 4.91 28.70
N GLU A 641 27.26 3.65 28.30
CA GLU A 641 28.44 2.78 28.18
C GLU A 641 29.02 2.83 26.76
N GLN A 642 28.19 2.60 25.74
CA GLN A 642 28.60 2.52 24.33
C GLN A 642 27.63 3.25 23.41
N ALA A 643 28.11 3.69 22.25
CA ALA A 643 27.30 4.33 21.22
C ALA A 643 27.93 4.11 19.83
N ALA A 644 27.11 4.03 18.79
CA ALA A 644 27.56 3.93 17.40
C ALA A 644 26.51 4.46 16.41
N ALA A 645 26.97 4.95 15.25
CA ALA A 645 26.16 5.04 14.04
C ALA A 645 26.57 3.87 13.13
N LEU A 646 25.62 3.03 12.72
CA LEU A 646 25.94 1.82 11.95
C LEU A 646 26.03 2.16 10.46
N PRO A 647 27.13 1.82 9.77
CA PRO A 647 27.34 2.17 8.36
C PRO A 647 26.59 1.20 7.42
N VAL A 648 25.25 1.25 7.43
CA VAL A 648 24.36 0.45 6.57
C VAL A 648 23.44 1.35 5.75
N THR A 649 23.12 0.96 4.52
CA THR A 649 22.37 1.80 3.56
C THR A 649 20.99 1.23 3.19
N HIS A 650 20.37 0.49 4.12
CA HIS A 650 19.02 -0.08 3.97
C HIS A 650 17.89 0.96 4.15
N SER A 651 18.27 2.20 4.46
CA SER A 651 17.48 3.43 4.50
C SER A 651 18.40 4.56 4.01
N ASP A 652 17.87 5.75 3.76
CA ASP A 652 18.68 6.96 3.56
C ASP A 652 19.20 7.57 4.87
N HIS A 653 18.86 6.99 6.02
CA HIS A 653 19.49 7.26 7.30
C HIS A 653 20.40 6.09 7.75
N LEU A 654 21.46 6.40 8.48
CA LEU A 654 22.19 5.43 9.28
C LEU A 654 21.49 5.26 10.64
N PRO A 655 21.22 4.02 11.11
CA PRO A 655 20.71 3.82 12.46
C PRO A 655 21.77 4.22 13.48
N VAL A 656 21.31 4.85 14.57
CA VAL A 656 22.14 5.13 15.75
C VAL A 656 21.76 4.22 16.90
N MET A 657 22.73 3.85 17.72
CA MET A 657 22.52 3.00 18.87
C MET A 657 23.22 3.54 20.11
N ALA A 658 22.66 3.25 21.27
CA ALA A 658 23.26 3.48 22.58
C ALA A 658 23.08 2.26 23.49
N VAL A 659 24.12 1.91 24.24
CA VAL A 659 24.04 0.99 25.38
C VAL A 659 24.06 1.84 26.65
N LEU A 660 23.00 1.74 27.43
CA LEU A 660 22.74 2.55 28.61
C LEU A 660 22.68 1.66 29.85
N ARG A 661 23.07 2.19 31.01
CA ARG A 661 22.98 1.52 32.30
C ARG A 661 22.28 2.42 33.29
N LEU A 662 21.40 1.87 34.13
CA LEU A 662 20.74 2.62 35.19
C LEU A 662 21.77 3.11 36.22
N ASP A 663 21.71 4.40 36.56
CA ASP A 663 22.57 4.96 37.61
C ASP A 663 21.99 4.61 39.00
N ARG A 664 22.27 3.39 39.47
CA ARG A 664 21.91 2.98 40.83
C ARG A 664 22.90 3.60 41.84
N PRO A 665 22.45 4.32 42.87
CA PRO A 665 23.34 4.80 43.92
C PRO A 665 24.04 3.60 44.57
N THR A 666 25.37 3.64 44.61
CA THR A 666 26.17 2.58 45.25
C THR A 666 25.82 2.54 46.74
N VAL A 667 25.04 1.56 47.16
CA VAL A 667 24.79 1.31 48.58
C VAL A 667 26.06 0.71 49.17
N TYR A 668 26.92 1.54 49.76
CA TYR A 668 27.96 1.05 50.64
C TYR A 668 27.27 0.41 51.85
N GLY A 669 27.27 -0.92 51.91
CA GLY A 669 26.71 -1.68 53.02
C GLY A 669 27.27 -1.18 54.35
N THR A 670 26.37 -0.84 55.26
CA THR A 670 26.68 -0.50 56.66
C THR A 670 26.98 -1.73 57.48
#